data_AF-A0A940ZHH2-F1
#
_entry.id   AF-A0A940ZHH2-F1
#
_cell.length_a   1.000
_cell.length_b   1.000
_cell.length_c   1.000
_cell.angle_alpha   90.00
_cell.angle_beta   90.00
_cell.angle_gamma   90.00
#
_symmetry.space_group_name_H-M   'P 1'
#
loop_
_entity.id
_entity.type
_entity.pdbx_description
1 polymer ?
#
loop_
_entity_poly.entity_id
_entity_poly.type
_entity_poly.pdbx_seq_one_letter_code
_entity_poly.pdbx_strand_id
1 'polypeptide(L)'
;MSIYGYAGKILRLDLTTKTATAIPTEKYRRWGGGHGMGAALFWDLCKDKTITDGRHQANVCCVMTSPLNGTIVPSAGGRCEVVGVGVGMYPISWFTRSGFGGRFSTMLKYAGWDGIVIEGKAEKPVWIDIRNDRVIFRDASGLWGKDTWTTQKEIWQMVGVPRGTKTAWQELARLDKDKKSAKDEGRFTQKPAVLTIGPAGENQTAHACLIHDAGNGAGQGGFGAVWGSKNLKAISVLGTGSIRVADAKSLIRARMVTKEKYVASWERPDFRAWTRLGTLPKPIIQVPPPTKDRRPQSCQGCINGCRTRYNVGYGNESACQETAWYGPYARKVAKNAAENTEINLKAADIVQQYGFNSFVFQTGLHWLEHLYEEGVLGPGRKIPSELPWKEIGTLNFAEKLVHALSTKTDIGKDMADGWVQAAIRWGREKDLETGALQFSYWGWPEHGYDPRAELEWGYGSIMGDRDTNTHCFNQIFTSVSAAFAFAMPIRIEAEEMVNLHARKLSPYAKGRPEVLDFSDGNMYSEAVAQLVRWQQHYCRFWKQSALFCDLKWPDFYNTNTPDLQGATASPDAGEQVFWNAVTGDKLSFEDGIELGRRIWNLDNAIWVLQGRHRDMVHFAPYVYQTKFEKGELFPFYMWPCRDEKGEWKYTDLMGRALDKGKFEEWKTTFYRLEGWNRKTGWPKRSTLEKMDMTFVADALQAAKRLGEEEA
;
A
#
# COMPACT_ATOMS: atom_id res chain seq x y z
N MET A 1 33.48 -3.59 3.44
CA MET A 1 33.15 -2.83 2.21
C MET A 1 32.23 -1.68 2.59
N SER A 2 32.37 -0.51 1.96
CA SER A 2 31.42 0.60 2.17
C SER A 2 30.05 0.22 1.64
N ILE A 3 29.04 0.25 2.51
CA ILE A 3 27.64 0.00 2.13
C ILE A 3 27.05 1.34 1.66
N TYR A 4 26.77 1.47 0.37
CA TYR A 4 26.16 2.67 -0.23
C TYR A 4 24.65 2.52 -0.31
N GLY A 5 23.91 3.63 -0.22
CA GLY A 5 22.44 3.65 -0.12
C GLY A 5 21.92 3.18 1.24
N TYR A 6 22.53 2.17 1.86
CA TYR A 6 22.17 1.67 3.19
C TYR A 6 22.83 2.45 4.33
N ALA A 7 22.16 2.52 5.47
CA ALA A 7 22.74 3.02 6.72
C ALA A 7 23.63 1.96 7.41
N GLY A 8 23.38 0.67 7.13
CA GLY A 8 24.21 -0.47 7.55
C GLY A 8 23.71 -1.22 8.79
N LYS A 9 22.64 -0.73 9.43
CA LYS A 9 22.01 -1.39 10.58
C LYS A 9 20.49 -1.27 10.56
N ILE A 10 19.81 -2.28 11.10
CA ILE A 10 18.37 -2.36 11.31
C ILE A 10 18.12 -2.35 12.83
N LEU A 11 17.18 -1.54 13.29
CA LEU A 11 16.84 -1.43 14.70
C LEU A 11 15.90 -2.56 15.11
N ARG A 12 16.28 -3.39 16.07
CA ARG A 12 15.43 -4.43 16.66
C ARG A 12 14.94 -3.96 18.02
N LEU A 13 13.63 -3.85 18.16
CA LEU A 13 12.94 -3.46 19.39
C LEU A 13 12.22 -4.67 19.98
N ASP A 14 12.57 -5.04 21.20
CA ASP A 14 11.76 -5.93 22.03
C ASP A 14 11.02 -5.08 23.06
N LEU A 15 9.70 -4.97 22.88
CA LEU A 15 8.84 -4.15 23.73
C LEU A 15 8.61 -4.78 25.11
N THR A 16 8.80 -6.09 25.26
CA THR A 16 8.64 -6.80 26.53
C THR A 16 9.82 -6.53 27.44
N THR A 17 11.04 -6.66 26.92
CA THR A 17 12.27 -6.37 27.68
C THR A 17 12.68 -4.90 27.64
N LYS A 18 12.01 -4.08 26.81
CA LYS A 18 12.37 -2.68 26.50
C LYS A 18 13.81 -2.54 26.03
N THR A 19 14.25 -3.47 25.20
CA THR A 19 15.61 -3.48 24.66
C THR A 19 15.63 -3.04 23.19
N ALA A 20 16.70 -2.33 22.82
CA ALA A 20 16.96 -1.87 21.47
C ALA A 20 18.34 -2.38 21.06
N THR A 21 18.41 -3.18 19.99
CA THR A 21 19.65 -3.76 19.47
C THR A 21 19.78 -3.48 17.97
N ALA A 22 21.00 -3.53 17.46
CA ALA A 22 21.29 -3.33 16.04
C ALA A 22 21.56 -4.68 15.36
N ILE A 23 20.82 -4.95 14.29
CA ILE A 23 21.08 -6.07 13.39
C ILE A 23 21.87 -5.52 12.18
N PRO A 24 22.99 -6.14 11.77
CA PRO A 24 23.70 -5.72 10.57
C PRO A 24 22.83 -5.87 9.31
N THR A 25 22.69 -4.80 8.52
CA THR A 25 21.87 -4.82 7.29
C THR A 25 22.39 -5.83 6.26
N GLU A 26 23.71 -6.06 6.22
CA GLU A 26 24.35 -6.95 5.25
C GLU A 26 23.76 -8.37 5.26
N LYS A 27 23.33 -8.87 6.42
CA LYS A 27 22.68 -10.19 6.54
C LYS A 27 21.42 -10.31 5.65
N TYR A 28 20.73 -9.20 5.42
CA TYR A 28 19.47 -9.15 4.68
C TYR A 28 19.57 -8.39 3.35
N ARG A 29 20.74 -7.85 2.99
CA ARG A 29 20.95 -7.06 1.76
C ARG A 29 20.57 -7.83 0.49
N ARG A 30 20.73 -9.15 0.48
CA ARG A 30 20.34 -10.03 -0.64
C ARG A 30 18.84 -10.02 -0.98
N TRP A 31 18.02 -9.32 -0.20
CA TRP A 31 16.59 -9.11 -0.41
C TRP A 31 16.26 -7.66 -0.81
N GLY A 32 17.27 -6.83 -1.05
CA GLY A 32 17.10 -5.41 -1.37
C GLY A 32 16.81 -4.57 -0.14
N GLY A 33 15.54 -4.21 0.05
CA GLY A 33 15.04 -3.36 1.14
C GLY A 33 13.55 -3.64 1.37
N GLY A 34 12.84 -2.70 1.99
CA GLY A 34 11.37 -2.68 2.05
C GLY A 34 10.76 -4.05 2.38
N HIS A 35 9.85 -4.52 1.53
CA HIS A 35 9.14 -5.79 1.69
C HIS A 35 10.06 -7.00 1.77
N GLY A 36 10.98 -7.18 0.81
CA GLY A 36 11.85 -8.36 0.77
C GLY A 36 12.71 -8.50 2.02
N MET A 37 13.30 -7.39 2.49
CA MET A 37 14.05 -7.38 3.74
C MET A 37 13.13 -7.65 4.95
N GLY A 38 11.93 -7.06 4.97
CA GLY A 38 10.93 -7.30 6.01
C GLY A 38 10.47 -8.76 6.08
N ALA A 39 10.24 -9.41 4.94
CA ALA A 39 9.86 -10.83 4.85
C ALA A 39 10.97 -11.75 5.35
N ALA A 40 12.22 -11.47 4.99
CA ALA A 40 13.37 -12.24 5.49
C ALA A 40 13.59 -12.04 7.00
N LEU A 41 13.39 -10.83 7.53
CA LEU A 41 13.43 -10.56 8.96
C LEU A 41 12.30 -11.29 9.70
N PHE A 42 11.07 -11.26 9.18
CA PHE A 42 9.96 -12.03 9.72
C PHE A 42 10.28 -13.51 9.72
N TRP A 43 10.80 -14.05 8.62
CA TRP A 43 11.20 -15.44 8.52
C TRP A 43 12.22 -15.84 9.60
N ASP A 44 13.26 -15.05 9.80
CA ASP A 44 14.30 -15.37 10.76
C ASP A 44 13.86 -15.20 12.22
N LEU A 45 13.04 -14.18 12.51
CA LEU A 45 12.77 -13.72 13.88
C LEU A 45 11.41 -14.18 14.43
N CYS A 46 10.41 -14.38 13.56
CA CYS A 46 9.12 -14.88 14.00
C CYS A 46 9.23 -16.36 14.38
N LYS A 47 9.17 -16.63 15.68
CA LYS A 47 9.31 -17.98 16.24
C LYS A 47 8.17 -18.90 15.81
N ASP A 48 6.95 -18.36 15.78
CA ASP A 48 5.76 -19.07 15.32
C ASP A 48 5.22 -18.41 14.05
N LYS A 49 5.57 -19.01 12.91
CA LYS A 49 5.15 -18.55 11.57
C LYS A 49 3.75 -19.02 11.19
N THR A 50 3.09 -19.82 12.03
CA THR A 50 1.77 -20.39 11.73
C THR A 50 0.63 -19.47 12.15
N ILE A 51 0.94 -18.39 12.89
CA ILE A 51 -0.04 -17.41 13.37
C ILE A 51 -0.81 -16.76 12.21
N THR A 52 -2.11 -16.60 12.39
CA THR A 52 -3.05 -16.02 11.41
C THR A 52 -3.88 -14.86 12.00
N ASP A 53 -3.42 -14.31 13.12
CA ASP A 53 -3.92 -13.07 13.70
C ASP A 53 -2.72 -12.18 14.06
N GLY A 54 -2.65 -11.01 13.42
CA GLY A 54 -1.58 -10.04 13.63
C GLY A 54 -1.48 -9.51 15.07
N ARG A 55 -2.51 -9.69 15.90
CA ARG A 55 -2.52 -9.31 17.31
C ARG A 55 -1.77 -10.31 18.20
N HIS A 56 -1.38 -11.46 17.66
CA HIS A 56 -0.63 -12.48 18.41
C HIS A 56 0.75 -11.96 18.85
N GLN A 57 1.18 -12.28 20.07
CA GLN A 57 2.42 -11.74 20.65
C GLN A 57 3.67 -12.15 19.85
N ALA A 58 3.66 -13.34 19.24
CA ALA A 58 4.75 -13.83 18.39
C ALA A 58 4.88 -13.10 17.05
N ASN A 59 3.89 -12.28 16.66
CA ASN A 59 3.96 -11.53 15.42
C ASN A 59 5.14 -10.55 15.46
N VAL A 60 5.92 -10.56 14.38
CA VAL A 60 7.02 -9.65 14.14
C VAL A 60 6.57 -8.66 13.09
N CYS A 61 6.51 -7.38 13.47
CA CYS A 61 6.12 -6.31 12.56
C CYS A 61 7.35 -5.48 12.21
N CYS A 62 7.57 -5.24 10.92
CA CYS A 62 8.72 -4.51 10.42
C CYS A 62 8.26 -3.21 9.76
N VAL A 63 8.94 -2.09 10.05
CA VAL A 63 8.82 -0.83 9.31
C VAL A 63 10.13 -0.61 8.55
N MET A 64 10.08 -0.78 7.25
CA MET A 64 11.26 -0.94 6.40
C MET A 64 11.46 0.20 5.43
N THR A 65 12.72 0.60 5.30
CA THR A 65 13.19 1.54 4.27
C THR A 65 13.90 0.77 3.15
N SER A 66 14.37 1.49 2.15
CA SER A 66 15.13 1.03 1.00
C SER A 66 16.46 1.81 0.93
N PRO A 67 17.49 1.30 0.24
CA PRO A 67 18.69 2.08 -0.08
C PRO A 67 18.38 3.37 -0.85
N LEU A 68 17.23 3.47 -1.54
CA LEU A 68 16.84 4.68 -2.26
C LEU A 68 16.27 5.78 -1.34
N ASN A 69 15.83 5.45 -0.13
CA ASN A 69 15.29 6.45 0.79
C ASN A 69 16.40 7.38 1.31
N GLY A 70 16.06 8.66 1.53
CA GLY A 70 17.06 9.67 1.89
C GLY A 70 17.91 10.17 0.72
N THR A 71 17.65 9.71 -0.51
CA THR A 71 18.33 10.17 -1.73
C THR A 71 17.43 11.07 -2.57
N ILE A 72 17.94 11.50 -3.73
CA ILE A 72 17.23 12.35 -4.70
C ILE A 72 16.49 11.57 -5.80
N VAL A 73 16.39 10.23 -5.68
CA VAL A 73 15.70 9.39 -6.67
C VAL A 73 14.21 9.80 -6.77
N PRO A 74 13.73 10.14 -7.98
CA PRO A 74 12.36 10.60 -8.19
C PRO A 74 11.32 9.60 -7.69
N SER A 75 10.52 10.03 -6.72
CA SER A 75 9.38 9.25 -6.19
C SER A 75 9.77 7.92 -5.52
N ALA A 76 11.01 7.78 -5.06
CA ALA A 76 11.45 6.66 -4.21
C ALA A 76 12.07 7.13 -2.88
N GLY A 77 12.49 8.40 -2.79
CA GLY A 77 13.21 8.94 -1.64
C GLY A 77 12.48 8.95 -0.29
N GLY A 78 11.14 8.83 -0.27
CA GLY A 78 10.32 8.97 0.95
C GLY A 78 9.20 7.94 1.12
N ARG A 79 9.27 6.80 0.41
CA ARG A 79 8.34 5.67 0.59
C ARG A 79 8.80 4.79 1.77
N CYS A 80 7.87 4.09 2.40
CA CYS A 80 8.13 3.18 3.52
C CYS A 80 7.18 1.98 3.42
N GLU A 81 7.66 0.78 3.78
CA GLU A 81 6.84 -0.43 3.85
C GLU A 81 6.65 -0.87 5.31
N VAL A 82 5.49 -1.43 5.62
CA VAL A 82 5.17 -2.09 6.88
C VAL A 82 4.80 -3.52 6.56
N VAL A 83 5.37 -4.49 7.26
CA VAL A 83 5.27 -5.91 6.89
C VAL A 83 5.13 -6.77 8.15
N GLY A 84 4.29 -7.80 8.09
CA GLY A 84 4.03 -8.73 9.19
C GLY A 84 2.69 -9.45 9.00
N VAL A 85 2.23 -10.19 10.00
CA VAL A 85 0.86 -10.77 9.95
C VAL A 85 -0.16 -9.68 10.19
N GLY A 86 -1.14 -9.57 9.30
CA GLY A 86 -2.20 -8.57 9.35
C GLY A 86 -3.39 -8.95 10.21
N VAL A 87 -4.42 -8.10 10.19
CA VAL A 87 -5.70 -8.31 10.88
C VAL A 87 -6.85 -8.07 9.90
N GLY A 88 -7.96 -8.80 10.07
CA GLY A 88 -9.23 -8.49 9.40
C GLY A 88 -9.50 -9.21 8.09
N MET A 89 -8.56 -10.01 7.60
CA MET A 89 -8.79 -10.75 6.35
C MET A 89 -9.65 -11.99 6.60
N TYR A 90 -10.34 -12.44 5.55
CA TYR A 90 -11.23 -13.59 5.57
C TYR A 90 -10.76 -14.68 4.58
N PRO A 91 -10.81 -15.98 4.91
CA PRO A 91 -11.30 -16.57 6.16
C PRO A 91 -10.34 -16.44 7.35
N ILE A 92 -9.06 -16.16 7.08
CA ILE A 92 -8.03 -15.92 8.10
C ILE A 92 -7.07 -14.81 7.64
N SER A 93 -6.33 -14.20 8.56
CA SER A 93 -5.30 -13.22 8.20
C SER A 93 -4.00 -13.88 7.77
N TRP A 94 -3.31 -13.20 6.86
CA TRP A 94 -2.06 -13.66 6.28
C TRP A 94 -0.91 -12.72 6.66
N PHE A 95 0.30 -13.22 6.45
CA PHE A 95 1.45 -12.34 6.26
C PHE A 95 1.16 -11.39 5.10
N THR A 96 1.23 -10.10 5.37
CA THR A 96 0.84 -9.03 4.44
C THR A 96 1.75 -7.82 4.62
N ARG A 97 1.44 -6.76 3.89
CA ARG A 97 2.24 -5.55 3.77
C ARG A 97 1.38 -4.31 3.70
N SER A 98 1.94 -3.13 3.91
CA SER A 98 1.26 -1.84 3.74
C SER A 98 2.30 -0.75 3.48
N GLY A 99 2.01 0.17 2.56
CA GLY A 99 3.00 1.15 2.12
C GLY A 99 2.50 2.58 2.31
N PHE A 100 3.34 3.46 2.85
CA PHE A 100 3.02 4.88 3.01
C PHE A 100 4.18 5.78 2.53
N GLY A 101 3.90 7.07 2.42
CA GLY A 101 4.85 8.09 1.94
C GLY A 101 5.30 9.07 3.03
N GLY A 102 5.59 10.30 2.60
CA GLY A 102 5.97 11.38 3.49
C GLY A 102 7.48 11.47 3.68
N ARG A 103 7.91 11.58 4.94
CA ARG A 103 9.31 11.83 5.32
C ARG A 103 9.84 10.89 6.41
N PHE A 104 9.02 9.95 6.90
CA PHE A 104 9.39 9.03 7.97
C PHE A 104 10.61 8.18 7.64
N SER A 105 10.59 7.47 6.50
CA SER A 105 11.72 6.62 6.09
C SER A 105 13.00 7.43 5.88
N THR A 106 12.92 8.62 5.29
CA THR A 106 14.06 9.53 5.16
C THR A 106 14.66 9.92 6.51
N MET A 107 13.83 10.31 7.48
CA MET A 107 14.32 10.67 8.81
C MET A 107 14.95 9.47 9.52
N LEU A 108 14.43 8.26 9.29
CA LEU A 108 15.01 7.01 9.80
C LEU A 108 16.37 6.70 9.17
N LYS A 109 16.51 6.87 7.86
CA LYS A 109 17.79 6.76 7.15
C LYS A 109 18.81 7.76 7.67
N TYR A 110 18.42 9.03 7.84
CA TYR A 110 19.29 10.06 8.40
C TYR A 110 19.63 9.85 9.88
N ALA A 111 18.80 9.09 10.61
CA ALA A 111 19.13 8.64 11.96
C ALA A 111 20.12 7.46 11.96
N GLY A 112 20.40 6.87 10.80
CA GLY A 112 21.37 5.80 10.62
C GLY A 112 20.76 4.41 10.68
N TRP A 113 19.47 4.24 10.37
CA TRP A 113 18.78 2.94 10.39
C TRP A 113 18.11 2.62 9.05
N ASP A 114 18.19 1.36 8.62
CA ASP A 114 17.55 0.85 7.40
C ASP A 114 16.12 0.30 7.63
N GLY A 115 15.72 0.15 8.88
CA GLY A 115 14.41 -0.33 9.25
C GLY A 115 14.27 -0.53 10.76
N ILE A 116 13.06 -0.88 11.18
CA ILE A 116 12.70 -1.17 12.56
C ILE A 116 11.96 -2.50 12.59
N VAL A 117 12.42 -3.43 13.42
CA VAL A 117 11.74 -4.68 13.76
C VAL A 117 11.13 -4.52 15.13
N ILE A 118 9.85 -4.89 15.27
CA ILE A 118 9.05 -4.74 16.49
C ILE A 118 8.58 -6.12 16.95
N GLU A 119 9.05 -6.52 18.12
CA GLU A 119 8.74 -7.79 18.78
C GLU A 119 8.15 -7.57 20.18
N GLY A 120 7.53 -8.62 20.72
CA GLY A 120 6.99 -8.60 22.07
C GLY A 120 5.80 -7.66 22.22
N LYS A 121 5.53 -7.30 23.48
CA LYS A 121 4.46 -6.41 23.93
C LYS A 121 4.92 -5.67 25.19
N ALA A 122 4.69 -4.36 25.24
CA ALA A 122 4.96 -3.57 26.44
C ALA A 122 3.86 -3.78 27.49
N GLU A 123 4.21 -3.76 28.78
CA GLU A 123 3.26 -3.90 29.90
C GLU A 123 2.23 -2.75 29.95
N LYS A 124 2.68 -1.53 29.63
CA LYS A 124 1.86 -0.30 29.56
C LYS A 124 2.08 0.38 28.21
N PRO A 125 1.18 1.30 27.79
CA PRO A 125 1.37 2.09 26.58
C PRO A 125 2.76 2.76 26.52
N VAL A 126 3.47 2.56 25.41
CA VAL A 126 4.77 3.18 25.14
C VAL A 126 4.82 3.87 23.78
N TRP A 127 5.72 4.83 23.65
CA TRP A 127 6.18 5.33 22.36
C TRP A 127 7.70 5.35 22.31
N ILE A 128 8.27 5.27 21.12
CA ILE A 128 9.72 5.15 20.91
C ILE A 128 10.28 6.47 20.36
N ASP A 129 11.26 7.03 21.05
CA ASP A 129 11.97 8.26 20.69
C ASP A 129 13.34 7.90 20.11
N ILE A 130 13.49 8.02 18.79
CA ILE A 130 14.73 7.72 18.06
C ILE A 130 15.39 9.04 17.68
N ARG A 131 16.62 9.24 18.16
CA ARG A 131 17.45 10.42 17.89
C ARG A 131 18.82 9.95 17.44
N ASN A 132 19.05 9.94 16.13
CA ASN A 132 20.20 9.25 15.54
C ASN A 132 20.30 7.80 16.07
N ASP A 133 21.39 7.44 16.74
CA ASP A 133 21.63 6.11 17.32
C ASP A 133 20.98 5.89 18.70
N ARG A 134 20.49 6.95 19.34
CA ARG A 134 19.83 6.87 20.65
C ARG A 134 18.38 6.47 20.49
N VAL A 135 17.98 5.42 21.20
CA VAL A 135 16.61 4.88 21.22
C VAL A 135 16.10 4.88 22.66
N ILE A 136 14.95 5.52 22.89
CA ILE A 136 14.38 5.68 24.23
C ILE A 136 12.95 5.17 24.23
N PHE A 137 12.63 4.27 25.15
CA PHE A 137 11.27 3.83 25.44
C PHE A 137 10.62 4.85 26.39
N ARG A 138 9.54 5.49 25.95
CA ARG A 138 8.83 6.54 26.70
C ARG A 138 7.44 6.04 27.08
N ASP A 139 6.94 6.50 28.23
CA ASP A 139 5.55 6.29 28.61
C ASP A 139 4.62 7.00 27.61
N ALA A 140 3.56 6.31 27.18
CA ALA A 140 2.51 6.84 26.31
C ALA A 140 1.14 6.85 27.00
N SER A 141 1.05 6.70 28.31
CA SER A 141 -0.21 6.70 29.06
C SER A 141 -0.96 8.01 28.86
N GLY A 142 -0.25 9.14 28.81
CA GLY A 142 -0.82 10.46 28.49
C GLY A 142 -1.15 10.67 27.01
N LEU A 143 -0.74 9.77 26.11
CA LEU A 143 -1.04 9.81 24.68
C LEU A 143 -2.13 8.81 24.28
N TRP A 144 -2.30 7.74 25.06
CA TRP A 144 -3.32 6.72 24.82
C TRP A 144 -4.72 7.33 24.94
N GLY A 145 -5.61 7.00 23.99
CA GLY A 145 -6.93 7.59 23.82
C GLY A 145 -6.97 8.82 22.91
N LYS A 146 -5.81 9.41 22.57
CA LYS A 146 -5.74 10.59 21.69
C LYS A 146 -5.75 10.18 20.22
N ASP A 147 -6.32 11.04 19.38
CA ASP A 147 -6.27 10.89 17.92
C ASP A 147 -4.83 10.97 17.37
N THR A 148 -4.66 10.54 16.12
CA THR A 148 -3.35 10.48 15.44
C THR A 148 -2.70 11.86 15.28
N TRP A 149 -3.48 12.93 15.12
CA TRP A 149 -2.95 14.27 14.90
C TRP A 149 -2.53 14.92 16.22
N THR A 150 -3.36 14.81 17.26
CA THR A 150 -3.06 15.28 18.61
C THR A 150 -1.85 14.56 19.17
N THR A 151 -1.76 13.23 18.99
CA THR A 151 -0.58 12.45 19.41
C THR A 151 0.72 13.01 18.80
N GLN A 152 0.72 13.25 17.48
CA GLN A 152 1.91 13.78 16.79
C GLN A 152 2.26 15.19 17.28
N LYS A 153 1.26 16.07 17.46
CA LYS A 153 1.47 17.43 17.96
C LYS A 153 2.09 17.44 19.35
N GLU A 154 1.62 16.56 20.24
CA GLU A 154 2.17 16.45 21.59
C GLU A 154 3.59 15.90 21.60
N ILE A 155 3.87 14.87 20.81
CA ILE A 155 5.25 14.37 20.64
C ILE A 155 6.15 15.48 20.09
N TRP A 156 5.69 16.30 19.14
CA TRP A 156 6.46 17.45 18.65
C TRP A 156 6.73 18.49 19.75
N GLN A 157 5.83 18.66 20.72
CA GLN A 157 6.06 19.55 21.86
C GLN A 157 7.02 18.93 22.88
N MET A 158 6.94 17.61 23.12
CA MET A 158 7.81 16.88 24.04
C MET A 158 9.25 16.74 23.51
N VAL A 159 9.42 16.55 22.21
CA VAL A 159 10.71 16.36 21.54
C VAL A 159 11.23 17.65 20.91
N GLY A 160 10.40 18.68 20.75
CA GLY A 160 10.80 19.96 20.19
C GLY A 160 11.55 20.84 21.20
N VAL A 161 12.51 21.64 20.73
CA VAL A 161 13.14 22.67 21.55
C VAL A 161 12.16 23.86 21.68
N PRO A 162 12.00 24.49 22.86
CA PRO A 162 11.21 25.71 23.02
C PRO A 162 11.60 26.78 21.99
N ARG A 163 10.60 27.46 21.42
CA ARG A 163 10.83 28.62 20.52
C ARG A 163 11.60 29.69 21.30
N GLY A 164 12.84 29.98 20.92
CA GLY A 164 13.63 31.03 21.57
C GLY A 164 15.16 30.91 21.55
N THR A 165 15.76 29.90 20.92
CA THR A 165 17.22 29.89 20.78
C THR A 165 17.64 30.86 19.67
N LYS A 166 18.60 31.74 19.97
CA LYS A 166 19.07 32.86 19.13
C LYS A 166 19.70 32.45 17.78
N THR A 167 19.56 31.20 17.35
CA THR A 167 20.07 30.65 16.10
C THR A 167 18.95 29.90 15.39
N ALA A 168 18.86 30.01 14.06
CA ALA A 168 17.90 29.24 13.27
C ALA A 168 18.06 27.70 13.38
N TRP A 169 19.15 27.23 14.01
CA TRP A 169 19.51 25.84 14.24
C TRP A 169 19.31 25.42 15.71
N GLN A 170 18.77 24.22 15.93
CA GLN A 170 18.56 23.59 17.24
C GLN A 170 19.63 22.51 17.50
N GLU A 171 20.21 22.47 18.69
CA GLU A 171 21.17 21.42 19.09
C GLU A 171 20.45 20.19 19.63
N LEU A 172 20.75 19.00 19.09
CA LEU A 172 20.13 17.75 19.51
C LEU A 172 20.38 17.44 21.00
N ALA A 173 21.58 17.76 21.47
CA ALA A 173 21.99 17.53 22.85
C ALA A 173 21.21 18.38 23.88
N ARG A 174 20.59 19.51 23.47
CA ARG A 174 19.79 20.37 24.37
C ARG A 174 18.38 19.83 24.65
N LEU A 175 17.97 18.77 23.96
CA LEU A 175 16.70 18.08 24.22
C LEU A 175 16.75 17.15 25.44
N ASP A 176 17.90 17.06 26.10
CA ASP A 176 18.07 16.31 27.33
C ASP A 176 18.39 17.28 28.46
N LYS A 177 17.41 17.53 29.35
CA LYS A 177 17.58 18.49 30.46
C LYS A 177 18.64 18.03 31.46
N ASP A 178 18.96 16.73 31.47
CA ASP A 178 19.82 16.09 32.46
C ASP A 178 21.29 15.95 32.02
N LYS A 179 21.68 16.51 30.86
CA LYS A 179 23.08 16.47 30.38
C LYS A 179 23.66 17.82 30.00
N LYS A 180 24.83 18.13 30.57
CA LYS A 180 25.80 19.08 29.99
C LYS A 180 26.55 18.35 28.87
N SER A 181 26.21 18.64 27.61
CA SER A 181 26.85 17.97 26.47
C SER A 181 28.33 18.30 26.34
N ALA A 182 29.17 17.27 26.15
CA ALA A 182 30.60 17.40 25.83
C ALA A 182 30.93 16.98 24.37
N LYS A 183 29.94 16.55 23.56
CA LYS A 183 30.14 16.06 22.18
C LYS A 183 29.06 16.63 21.25
N ASP A 184 29.44 16.99 20.02
CA ASP A 184 28.47 17.43 19.00
C ASP A 184 27.58 16.24 18.57
N GLU A 185 26.32 16.25 19.03
CA GLU A 185 25.29 15.25 18.69
C GLU A 185 24.50 15.64 17.42
N GLY A 186 24.89 16.74 16.76
CA GLY A 186 24.25 17.27 15.56
C GLY A 186 23.27 18.41 15.85
N ARG A 187 22.92 19.12 14.78
CA ARG A 187 21.98 20.24 14.78
C ARG A 187 20.88 20.01 13.76
N PHE A 188 19.69 20.54 14.02
CA PHE A 188 18.52 20.34 13.16
C PHE A 188 17.59 21.55 13.15
N THR A 189 16.72 21.60 12.13
CA THR A 189 15.59 22.54 12.02
C THR A 189 14.26 21.82 11.79
N GLN A 190 14.32 20.50 11.68
CA GLN A 190 13.21 19.63 11.31
C GLN A 190 12.37 19.26 12.54
N LYS A 191 11.05 19.15 12.37
CA LYS A 191 10.21 18.44 13.34
C LYS A 191 10.52 16.94 13.27
N PRO A 192 10.45 16.17 14.36
CA PRO A 192 10.62 14.72 14.26
C PRO A 192 9.49 14.11 13.40
N ALA A 193 9.81 13.07 12.65
CA ALA A 193 8.82 12.30 11.90
C ALA A 193 8.17 11.29 12.83
N VAL A 194 6.84 11.30 12.90
CA VAL A 194 6.10 10.45 13.83
C VAL A 194 5.16 9.54 13.03
N LEU A 195 5.23 8.24 13.30
CA LEU A 195 4.26 7.24 12.84
C LEU A 195 3.46 6.78 14.07
N THR A 196 2.13 6.83 14.01
CA THR A 196 1.28 6.62 15.19
C THR A 196 0.00 5.87 14.87
N ILE A 197 -0.60 5.27 15.90
CA ILE A 197 -1.99 4.80 15.89
C ILE A 197 -2.93 5.84 16.52
N GLY A 198 -4.20 5.77 16.14
CA GLY A 198 -5.31 6.45 16.83
C GLY A 198 -6.16 5.46 17.63
N PRO A 199 -7.33 5.89 18.13
CA PRO A 199 -8.26 5.04 18.88
C PRO A 199 -8.61 3.71 18.21
N ALA A 200 -8.70 3.66 16.88
CA ALA A 200 -8.96 2.42 16.15
C ALA A 200 -7.87 1.36 16.39
N GLY A 201 -6.61 1.79 16.40
CA GLY A 201 -5.46 0.92 16.65
C GLY A 201 -5.41 0.47 18.11
N GLU A 202 -5.64 1.40 19.05
CA GLU A 202 -5.64 1.11 20.49
C GLU A 202 -6.69 0.06 20.87
N ASN A 203 -7.87 0.13 20.23
CA ASN A 203 -8.95 -0.84 20.39
C ASN A 203 -8.80 -2.08 19.49
N GLN A 204 -7.73 -2.15 18.69
CA GLN A 204 -7.34 -3.30 17.88
C GLN A 204 -8.40 -3.73 16.86
N THR A 205 -8.87 -2.78 16.06
CA THR A 205 -9.84 -3.05 14.99
C THR A 205 -9.15 -3.42 13.67
N ALA A 206 -9.75 -4.32 12.90
CA ALA A 206 -9.24 -4.90 11.66
C ALA A 206 -8.76 -3.86 10.63
N HIS A 207 -9.38 -2.68 10.61
CA HIS A 207 -9.10 -1.62 9.65
C HIS A 207 -8.34 -0.45 10.26
N ALA A 208 -7.71 -0.65 11.42
CA ALA A 208 -6.85 0.35 12.03
C ALA A 208 -5.55 0.55 11.24
N CYS A 209 -5.20 1.81 11.03
CA CYS A 209 -4.07 2.27 10.23
C CYS A 209 -2.91 2.76 11.10
N LEU A 210 -1.74 2.85 10.47
CA LEU A 210 -0.65 3.70 10.95
C LEU A 210 -0.66 5.01 10.16
N ILE A 211 -0.64 6.14 10.86
CA ILE A 211 -0.71 7.48 10.24
C ILE A 211 0.57 8.26 10.52
N HIS A 212 1.09 8.91 9.47
CA HIS A 212 2.24 9.80 9.53
C HIS A 212 1.92 11.18 8.93
N ASP A 213 2.29 12.24 9.66
CA ASP A 213 1.89 13.62 9.42
C ASP A 213 0.34 13.69 9.25
N ALA A 214 -0.18 14.53 8.36
CA ALA A 214 -1.62 14.79 8.25
C ALA A 214 -2.36 13.89 7.23
N GLY A 215 -1.66 12.94 6.58
CA GLY A 215 -2.19 12.31 5.35
C GLY A 215 -1.50 11.05 4.85
N ASN A 216 -0.44 10.55 5.51
CA ASN A 216 0.29 9.38 5.02
C ASN A 216 -0.14 8.15 5.82
N GLY A 217 -1.07 7.36 5.27
CA GLY A 217 -1.56 6.14 5.91
C GLY A 217 -0.90 4.87 5.37
N ALA A 218 -0.44 4.00 6.26
CA ALA A 218 -0.34 2.57 5.99
C ALA A 218 -1.74 1.97 6.24
N GLY A 219 -2.57 2.02 5.20
CA GLY A 219 -4.03 1.86 5.33
C GLY A 219 -4.55 0.43 5.41
N GLN A 220 -4.03 -0.46 4.56
CA GLN A 220 -4.46 -1.87 4.54
C GLN A 220 -3.57 -2.73 5.45
N GLY A 221 -4.07 -3.92 5.82
CA GLY A 221 -3.35 -4.92 6.63
C GLY A 221 -3.60 -4.83 8.15
N GLY A 222 -4.31 -3.81 8.64
CA GLY A 222 -4.68 -3.72 10.07
C GLY A 222 -3.49 -3.49 11.01
N PHE A 223 -2.38 -2.92 10.52
CA PHE A 223 -1.16 -2.73 11.31
C PHE A 223 -1.33 -1.78 12.49
N GLY A 224 -2.36 -0.91 12.47
CA GLY A 224 -2.72 -0.13 13.65
C GLY A 224 -3.17 -1.01 14.83
N ALA A 225 -3.92 -2.08 14.55
CA ALA A 225 -4.32 -3.05 15.57
C ALA A 225 -3.15 -3.91 16.04
N VAL A 226 -2.22 -4.25 15.13
CA VAL A 226 -0.96 -4.92 15.50
C VAL A 226 -0.20 -4.08 16.51
N TRP A 227 -0.03 -2.78 16.27
CA TRP A 227 0.65 -1.87 17.19
C TRP A 227 -0.10 -1.71 18.52
N GLY A 228 -1.43 -1.59 18.48
CA GLY A 228 -2.27 -1.54 19.67
C GLY A 228 -2.16 -2.79 20.54
N SER A 229 -2.15 -3.99 19.93
CA SER A 229 -1.98 -5.26 20.65
C SER A 229 -0.67 -5.35 21.42
N LYS A 230 0.36 -4.63 20.95
CA LYS A 230 1.69 -4.54 21.53
C LYS A 230 1.87 -3.36 22.49
N ASN A 231 0.82 -2.58 22.75
CA ASN A 231 0.84 -1.34 23.53
C ASN A 231 1.80 -0.28 22.96
N LEU A 232 2.01 -0.26 21.64
CA LEU A 232 2.88 0.71 20.96
C LEU A 232 2.02 1.84 20.36
N LYS A 233 2.09 3.03 20.96
CA LYS A 233 1.34 4.21 20.49
C LYS A 233 1.97 4.85 19.27
N ALA A 234 3.28 5.08 19.31
CA ALA A 234 3.99 5.80 18.26
C ALA A 234 5.48 5.47 18.20
N ILE A 235 6.07 5.73 17.03
CA ILE A 235 7.52 5.82 16.84
C ILE A 235 7.83 7.21 16.29
N SER A 236 8.69 7.94 16.97
CA SER A 236 9.19 9.27 16.63
C SER A 236 10.65 9.18 16.21
N VAL A 237 11.02 9.84 15.12
CA VAL A 237 12.37 9.77 14.55
C VAL A 237 12.91 11.15 14.22
N LEU A 238 14.11 11.42 14.72
CA LEU A 238 14.91 12.59 14.40
C LEU A 238 16.30 12.13 13.95
N GLY A 239 16.57 12.29 12.65
CA GLY A 239 17.84 12.01 12.02
C GLY A 239 18.53 13.29 11.54
N THR A 240 19.82 13.39 11.75
CA THR A 240 20.65 14.55 11.35
C THR A 240 21.80 14.20 10.41
N GLY A 241 21.97 12.91 10.11
CA GLY A 241 23.00 12.41 9.21
C GLY A 241 22.61 12.50 7.74
N SER A 242 23.34 11.74 6.93
CA SER A 242 23.13 11.62 5.48
C SER A 242 23.42 10.19 5.03
N ILE A 243 23.00 9.86 3.80
CA ILE A 243 23.26 8.57 3.17
C ILE A 243 24.28 8.73 2.05
N ARG A 244 25.28 7.86 2.02
CA ARG A 244 26.30 7.85 0.96
C ARG A 244 25.75 7.18 -0.29
N VAL A 245 25.95 7.80 -1.44
CA VAL A 245 25.59 7.29 -2.78
C VAL A 245 26.86 6.80 -3.46
N ALA A 246 26.80 5.66 -4.16
CA ALA A 246 27.96 5.07 -4.83
C ALA A 246 28.47 5.91 -6.01
N ASP A 247 27.56 6.32 -6.90
CA ASP A 247 27.86 7.15 -8.06
C ASP A 247 26.90 8.34 -8.14
N ALA A 248 27.27 9.43 -7.46
CA ALA A 248 26.49 10.66 -7.46
C ALA A 248 26.36 11.30 -8.86
N LYS A 249 27.36 11.13 -9.73
CA LYS A 249 27.32 11.71 -11.09
C LYS A 249 26.25 11.02 -11.93
N SER A 250 26.23 9.69 -11.92
CA SER A 250 25.20 8.91 -12.63
C SER A 250 23.81 9.15 -12.06
N LEU A 251 23.68 9.27 -10.73
CA LEU A 251 22.40 9.60 -10.10
C LEU A 251 21.86 10.97 -10.54
N ILE A 252 22.71 12.00 -10.57
CA ILE A 252 22.33 13.34 -11.05
C ILE A 252 21.96 13.28 -12.52
N ARG A 253 22.76 12.61 -13.36
CA ARG A 253 22.50 12.47 -14.79
C ARG A 253 21.12 11.83 -15.04
N ALA A 254 20.84 10.68 -14.43
CA ALA A 254 19.56 9.98 -14.57
C ALA A 254 18.38 10.88 -14.14
N ARG A 255 18.55 11.63 -13.04
CA ARG A 255 17.53 12.58 -12.56
C ARG A 255 17.31 13.75 -13.54
N MET A 256 18.37 14.25 -14.16
CA MET A 256 18.27 15.31 -15.19
C MET A 256 17.57 14.79 -16.44
N VAL A 257 17.92 13.58 -16.89
CA VAL A 257 17.19 12.90 -17.98
C VAL A 257 15.71 12.74 -17.64
N THR A 258 15.37 12.31 -16.42
CA THR A 258 13.96 12.27 -15.97
C THR A 258 13.29 13.62 -16.14
N LYS A 259 13.91 14.69 -15.67
CA LYS A 259 13.36 16.05 -15.72
C LYS A 259 13.19 16.55 -17.16
N GLU A 260 14.15 16.28 -18.04
CA GLU A 260 14.17 16.84 -19.40
C GLU A 260 13.33 16.05 -20.40
N LYS A 261 13.32 14.72 -20.26
CA LYS A 261 12.69 13.80 -21.22
C LYS A 261 11.30 13.36 -20.79
N TYR A 262 11.12 13.07 -19.51
CA TYR A 262 9.92 12.39 -19.02
C TYR A 262 8.95 13.32 -18.29
N VAL A 263 9.38 14.54 -17.91
CA VAL A 263 8.57 15.50 -17.15
C VAL A 263 8.07 16.64 -18.01
N ALA A 264 6.81 17.04 -17.77
CA ALA A 264 6.17 18.15 -18.46
C ALA A 264 7.02 19.42 -18.33
N SER A 265 7.32 20.03 -19.47
CA SER A 265 8.00 21.32 -19.52
C SER A 265 7.14 22.39 -18.85
N TRP A 266 7.73 23.18 -17.96
CA TRP A 266 7.04 24.33 -17.37
C TRP A 266 6.85 25.47 -18.38
N GLU A 267 7.68 25.52 -19.43
CA GLU A 267 7.58 26.50 -20.51
C GLU A 267 6.47 26.14 -21.51
N ARG A 268 6.25 24.84 -21.72
CA ARG A 268 5.23 24.30 -22.64
C ARG A 268 4.48 23.14 -21.98
N PRO A 269 3.65 23.42 -20.95
CA PRO A 269 3.01 22.37 -20.19
C PRO A 269 1.90 21.67 -20.98
N ASP A 270 1.98 20.35 -21.09
CA ASP A 270 0.87 19.52 -21.52
C ASP A 270 0.08 19.04 -20.29
N PHE A 271 -0.94 19.81 -19.91
CA PHE A 271 -1.83 19.47 -18.78
C PHE A 271 -2.71 18.24 -19.02
N ARG A 272 -2.74 17.73 -20.27
CA ARG A 272 -3.51 16.54 -20.66
C ARG A 272 -2.61 15.36 -21.00
N ALA A 273 -1.32 15.43 -20.65
CA ALA A 273 -0.38 14.34 -20.87
C ALA A 273 -0.85 13.03 -20.22
N TRP A 274 -0.82 11.94 -20.97
CA TRP A 274 -1.01 10.60 -20.41
C TRP A 274 0.36 10.08 -19.98
N THR A 275 0.75 10.41 -18.75
CA THR A 275 2.03 10.02 -18.17
C THR A 275 1.92 9.87 -16.65
N ARG A 276 2.68 8.92 -16.06
CA ARG A 276 2.78 8.80 -14.61
C ARG A 276 3.90 9.66 -14.08
N LEU A 277 5.07 9.60 -14.73
CA LEU A 277 6.18 10.47 -14.40
C LEU A 277 5.98 11.84 -15.00
N GLY A 278 5.98 12.85 -14.14
CA GLY A 278 6.18 14.22 -14.60
C GLY A 278 4.95 14.95 -15.12
N THR A 279 3.78 14.68 -14.54
CA THR A 279 2.72 15.70 -14.52
C THR A 279 3.12 16.87 -13.63
N LEU A 280 2.60 18.07 -13.91
CA LEU A 280 2.70 19.21 -12.98
C LEU A 280 2.03 18.88 -11.63
N PRO A 281 2.39 19.60 -10.54
CA PRO A 281 1.77 19.36 -9.24
C PRO A 281 0.25 19.42 -9.26
N LYS A 282 -0.34 18.25 -9.02
CA LYS A 282 -1.78 18.02 -9.08
C LYS A 282 -2.17 17.11 -7.91
N PRO A 283 -3.10 17.54 -7.04
CA PRO A 283 -3.63 16.69 -6.00
C PRO A 283 -4.29 15.45 -6.61
N ILE A 284 -4.09 14.30 -5.99
CA ILE A 284 -4.84 13.09 -6.30
C ILE A 284 -6.08 13.14 -5.42
N ILE A 285 -7.13 13.78 -5.93
CA ILE A 285 -8.42 13.93 -5.28
C ILE A 285 -9.50 13.36 -6.20
N GLN A 286 -10.49 12.70 -5.61
CA GLN A 286 -11.67 12.25 -6.34
C GLN A 286 -12.82 13.26 -6.32
N VAL A 287 -12.79 14.19 -5.35
CA VAL A 287 -13.70 15.34 -5.30
C VAL A 287 -12.97 16.63 -5.66
N PRO A 288 -13.69 17.70 -6.06
CA PRO A 288 -13.09 19.01 -6.27
C PRO A 288 -12.33 19.52 -5.04
N PRO A 289 -11.28 20.33 -5.22
CA PRO A 289 -10.61 20.97 -4.08
C PRO A 289 -11.56 21.97 -3.41
N PRO A 290 -11.47 22.18 -2.08
CA PRO A 290 -12.35 23.11 -1.38
C PRO A 290 -12.10 24.57 -1.75
N THR A 291 -10.92 24.85 -2.30
CA THR A 291 -10.44 26.19 -2.65
C THR A 291 -9.31 26.11 -3.67
N LYS A 292 -9.10 27.22 -4.40
CA LYS A 292 -7.94 27.39 -5.28
C LYS A 292 -6.67 27.71 -4.48
N ASP A 293 -6.80 28.31 -3.30
CA ASP A 293 -5.68 28.73 -2.44
C ASP A 293 -5.07 27.55 -1.71
N ARG A 294 -3.99 27.04 -2.28
CA ARG A 294 -3.41 25.77 -1.85
C ARG A 294 -1.92 25.71 -2.06
N ARG A 295 -1.24 24.87 -1.28
CA ARG A 295 0.17 24.56 -1.45
C ARG A 295 0.33 23.06 -1.74
N PRO A 296 0.97 22.67 -2.85
CA PRO A 296 1.26 21.27 -3.10
C PRO A 296 2.26 20.75 -2.06
N GLN A 297 2.10 19.49 -1.69
CA GLN A 297 2.91 18.78 -0.71
C GLN A 297 3.42 17.48 -1.33
N SER A 298 4.75 17.34 -1.39
CA SER A 298 5.42 16.13 -1.88
C SER A 298 5.83 15.22 -0.73
N CYS A 299 5.97 13.92 -1.03
CA CYS A 299 6.85 13.05 -0.26
C CYS A 299 8.31 13.42 -0.53
N GLN A 300 9.23 13.02 0.34
CA GLN A 300 10.64 13.32 0.14
C GLN A 300 11.14 12.75 -1.21
N GLY A 301 11.88 13.56 -1.98
CA GLY A 301 12.43 13.18 -3.28
C GLY A 301 11.40 13.06 -4.43
N CYS A 302 10.11 13.30 -4.17
CA CYS A 302 9.07 13.25 -5.20
C CYS A 302 9.00 14.56 -6.00
N ILE A 303 8.94 14.43 -7.32
CA ILE A 303 8.87 15.55 -8.28
C ILE A 303 7.45 16.05 -8.54
N ASN A 304 6.42 15.37 -8.00
CA ASN A 304 5.03 15.63 -8.37
C ASN A 304 4.26 16.49 -7.36
N GLY A 305 4.33 16.23 -6.05
CA GLY A 305 3.46 16.95 -5.11
C GLY A 305 1.97 16.58 -5.24
N CYS A 306 1.67 15.28 -5.13
CA CYS A 306 0.31 14.75 -5.30
C CYS A 306 -0.65 14.99 -4.12
N ARG A 307 -0.17 15.59 -3.04
CA ARG A 307 -0.96 15.97 -1.87
C ARG A 307 -1.01 17.49 -1.77
N THR A 308 -1.93 18.02 -0.99
CA THR A 308 -2.13 19.47 -0.93
C THR A 308 -2.53 19.92 0.46
N ARG A 309 -2.03 21.10 0.86
CA ARG A 309 -2.53 21.83 2.02
C ARG A 309 -3.39 23.01 1.57
N TYR A 310 -4.59 23.11 2.09
CA TYR A 310 -5.56 24.15 1.78
C TYR A 310 -5.62 25.20 2.88
N ASN A 311 -5.89 26.46 2.53
CA ASN A 311 -6.00 27.55 3.49
C ASN A 311 -7.21 27.41 4.45
N VAL A 312 -8.22 26.61 4.08
CA VAL A 312 -9.41 26.32 4.91
C VAL A 312 -9.12 25.41 6.11
N GLY A 313 -7.96 24.75 6.16
CA GLY A 313 -7.52 23.97 7.33
C GLY A 313 -8.02 22.52 7.37
N TYR A 314 -8.96 22.12 6.53
CA TYR A 314 -9.47 20.74 6.42
C TYR A 314 -9.10 20.07 5.09
N GLY A 315 -9.16 18.73 5.05
CA GLY A 315 -8.79 17.93 3.87
C GLY A 315 -7.30 18.04 3.53
N ASN A 316 -6.48 18.37 4.53
CA ASN A 316 -5.06 18.65 4.35
C ASN A 316 -4.30 17.35 4.16
N GLU A 317 -3.59 17.24 3.05
CA GLU A 317 -2.81 16.06 2.63
C GLU A 317 -3.61 14.79 2.35
N SER A 318 -4.91 14.76 2.65
CA SER A 318 -5.85 13.72 2.24
C SER A 318 -5.82 13.55 0.72
N ALA A 319 -5.88 12.30 0.27
CA ALA A 319 -5.76 11.96 -1.14
C ALA A 319 -6.50 10.65 -1.46
N CYS A 320 -6.69 10.40 -2.75
CA CYS A 320 -7.26 9.16 -3.27
C CYS A 320 -8.68 8.89 -2.72
N GLN A 321 -9.06 7.63 -2.55
CA GLN A 321 -10.40 7.18 -2.13
C GLN A 321 -10.86 7.80 -0.81
N GLU A 322 -9.93 8.15 0.09
CA GLU A 322 -10.25 8.86 1.33
C GLU A 322 -10.94 10.21 1.07
N THR A 323 -10.68 10.82 -0.07
CA THR A 323 -11.35 12.08 -0.45
C THR A 323 -12.71 11.85 -1.11
N ALA A 324 -13.28 10.64 -1.13
CA ALA A 324 -14.58 10.39 -1.74
C ALA A 324 -15.52 9.46 -0.95
N TRP A 325 -15.04 8.79 0.11
CA TRP A 325 -15.81 7.76 0.81
C TRP A 325 -17.18 8.22 1.32
N TYR A 326 -17.32 9.50 1.66
CA TYR A 326 -18.57 10.06 2.20
C TYR A 326 -19.33 10.96 1.22
N GLY A 327 -18.76 11.21 0.03
CA GLY A 327 -19.28 12.15 -0.95
C GLY A 327 -20.72 11.84 -1.41
N PRO A 328 -21.05 10.60 -1.79
CA PRO A 328 -22.42 10.24 -2.18
C PRO A 328 -23.47 10.51 -1.10
N TYR A 329 -23.12 10.30 0.17
CA TYR A 329 -24.00 10.51 1.31
C TYR A 329 -24.11 11.99 1.67
N ALA A 330 -22.99 12.71 1.68
CA ALA A 330 -22.97 14.15 1.91
C ALA A 330 -23.86 14.92 0.91
N ARG A 331 -23.98 14.44 -0.34
CA ARG A 331 -24.90 15.01 -1.35
C ARG A 331 -26.38 14.96 -0.94
N LYS A 332 -26.78 14.04 -0.06
CA LYS A 332 -28.17 13.93 0.41
C LYS A 332 -28.58 15.10 1.31
N VAL A 333 -27.61 15.75 1.96
CA VAL A 333 -27.85 16.84 2.93
C VAL A 333 -27.25 18.19 2.52
N ALA A 334 -26.24 18.19 1.66
CA ALA A 334 -25.58 19.40 1.21
C ALA A 334 -26.48 20.26 0.32
N LYS A 335 -26.49 21.58 0.53
CA LYS A 335 -27.28 22.55 -0.24
C LYS A 335 -26.65 22.85 -1.61
N ASN A 336 -25.35 22.64 -1.73
CA ASN A 336 -24.59 22.89 -2.96
C ASN A 336 -23.30 22.05 -3.01
N ALA A 337 -22.62 22.08 -4.16
CA ALA A 337 -21.40 21.31 -4.39
C ALA A 337 -20.23 21.70 -3.46
N ALA A 338 -20.15 22.95 -3.01
CA ALA A 338 -19.10 23.40 -2.11
C ALA A 338 -19.29 22.83 -0.69
N GLU A 339 -20.52 22.87 -0.17
CA GLU A 339 -20.87 22.25 1.12
C GLU A 339 -20.67 20.72 1.07
N ASN A 340 -21.03 20.07 -0.04
CA ASN A 340 -20.75 18.65 -0.22
C ASN A 340 -19.24 18.34 -0.15
N THR A 341 -18.42 19.18 -0.79
CA THR A 341 -16.95 19.04 -0.76
C THR A 341 -16.40 19.24 0.65
N GLU A 342 -16.90 20.25 1.36
CA GLU A 342 -16.51 20.53 2.75
C GLU A 342 -16.83 19.37 3.69
N ILE A 343 -18.08 18.88 3.68
CA ILE A 343 -18.50 17.76 4.53
C ILE A 343 -17.63 16.53 4.26
N ASN A 344 -17.45 16.17 3.00
CA ASN A 344 -16.69 14.99 2.64
C ASN A 344 -15.19 15.09 3.01
N LEU A 345 -14.56 16.25 2.84
CA LEU A 345 -13.16 16.44 3.24
C LEU A 345 -12.97 16.53 4.76
N LYS A 346 -13.96 17.06 5.50
CA LYS A 346 -13.96 16.97 6.96
C LYS A 346 -14.19 15.53 7.44
N ALA A 347 -14.99 14.75 6.72
CA ALA A 347 -15.16 13.33 6.99
C ALA A 347 -13.85 12.53 6.73
N ALA A 348 -13.06 12.94 5.73
CA ALA A 348 -11.70 12.43 5.52
C ALA A 348 -10.77 12.74 6.72
N ASP A 349 -10.84 13.95 7.29
CA ASP A 349 -10.05 14.30 8.47
C ASP A 349 -10.44 13.44 9.69
N ILE A 350 -11.73 13.12 9.86
CA ILE A 350 -12.22 12.25 10.95
C ILE A 350 -11.59 10.86 10.88
N VAL A 351 -11.65 10.17 9.74
CA VAL A 351 -11.09 8.82 9.60
C VAL A 351 -9.58 8.79 9.84
N GLN A 352 -8.87 9.85 9.41
CA GLN A 352 -7.44 9.99 9.68
C GLN A 352 -7.13 10.19 11.16
N GLN A 353 -7.88 11.06 11.85
CA GLN A 353 -7.74 11.29 13.28
C GLN A 353 -7.95 10.01 14.08
N TYR A 354 -9.00 9.24 13.77
CA TYR A 354 -9.23 7.95 14.41
C TYR A 354 -8.19 6.89 14.04
N GLY A 355 -7.50 7.06 12.91
CA GLY A 355 -6.54 6.12 12.36
C GLY A 355 -7.24 4.90 11.78
N PHE A 356 -8.27 5.12 10.95
CA PHE A 356 -9.11 4.08 10.37
C PHE A 356 -9.03 4.11 8.84
N ASN A 357 -9.02 2.94 8.19
CA ASN A 357 -8.94 2.86 6.74
C ASN A 357 -10.28 3.25 6.12
N SER A 358 -10.33 4.41 5.47
CA SER A 358 -11.57 4.92 4.89
C SER A 358 -12.11 4.04 3.76
N PHE A 359 -11.24 3.23 3.15
CA PHE A 359 -11.55 2.44 1.97
C PHE A 359 -12.73 1.50 2.19
N VAL A 360 -12.80 0.87 3.36
CA VAL A 360 -13.85 -0.11 3.65
C VAL A 360 -15.24 0.49 3.77
N PHE A 361 -15.35 1.81 3.95
CA PHE A 361 -16.63 2.49 4.02
C PHE A 361 -17.32 2.66 2.66
N GLN A 362 -16.60 2.64 1.54
CA GLN A 362 -17.22 2.89 0.24
C GLN A 362 -18.29 1.83 -0.08
N THR A 363 -17.88 0.56 -0.12
CA THR A 363 -18.81 -0.56 -0.25
C THR A 363 -19.58 -0.80 1.05
N GLY A 364 -18.92 -0.65 2.19
CA GLY A 364 -19.49 -0.99 3.48
C GLY A 364 -20.70 -0.13 3.87
N LEU A 365 -20.62 1.19 3.68
CA LEU A 365 -21.72 2.09 4.03
C LEU A 365 -22.93 1.88 3.11
N HIS A 366 -22.72 1.45 1.87
CA HIS A 366 -23.82 1.08 0.96
C HIS A 366 -24.57 -0.14 1.50
N TRP A 367 -23.84 -1.16 1.94
CA TRP A 367 -24.43 -2.34 2.56
C TRP A 367 -25.17 -2.01 3.86
N LEU A 368 -24.59 -1.21 4.75
CA LEU A 368 -25.28 -0.82 5.99
C LEU A 368 -26.55 0.02 5.74
N GLU A 369 -26.50 0.95 4.78
CA GLU A 369 -27.68 1.71 4.37
C GLU A 369 -28.78 0.79 3.85
N HIS A 370 -28.43 -0.18 3.01
CA HIS A 370 -29.37 -1.18 2.51
C HIS A 370 -30.01 -2.00 3.66
N LEU A 371 -29.22 -2.46 4.63
CA LEU A 371 -29.74 -3.16 5.81
C LEU A 371 -30.69 -2.29 6.65
N TYR A 372 -30.44 -0.99 6.71
CA TYR A 372 -31.31 -0.03 7.39
C TYR A 372 -32.62 0.18 6.60
N GLU A 373 -32.56 0.28 5.28
CA GLU A 373 -33.75 0.41 4.41
C GLU A 373 -34.64 -0.84 4.46
N GLU A 374 -34.04 -2.04 4.53
CA GLU A 374 -34.77 -3.32 4.70
C GLU A 374 -35.43 -3.48 6.08
N GLY A 375 -35.18 -2.58 7.03
CA GLY A 375 -35.71 -2.68 8.39
C GLY A 375 -34.96 -3.68 9.28
N VAL A 376 -33.77 -4.15 8.85
CA VAL A 376 -32.97 -5.14 9.58
C VAL A 376 -32.02 -4.49 10.59
N LEU A 377 -31.43 -3.35 10.24
CA LEU A 377 -30.48 -2.59 11.07
C LEU A 377 -31.12 -1.33 11.67
N GLY A 378 -30.96 -1.09 12.97
CA GLY A 378 -31.42 0.14 13.66
C GLY A 378 -32.10 -0.11 15.02
N PRO A 379 -32.69 0.92 15.65
CA PRO A 379 -33.22 0.80 17.00
C PRO A 379 -34.37 -0.23 17.08
N GLY A 380 -34.26 -1.19 18.00
CA GLY A 380 -35.24 -2.26 18.17
C GLY A 380 -35.35 -3.26 17.00
N ARG A 381 -34.44 -3.20 16.02
CA ARG A 381 -34.40 -4.13 14.88
C ARG A 381 -33.48 -5.32 15.17
N LYS A 382 -33.43 -6.28 14.24
CA LYS A 382 -32.66 -7.53 14.38
C LYS A 382 -31.17 -7.26 14.64
N ILE A 383 -30.60 -6.29 13.93
CA ILE A 383 -29.26 -5.75 14.20
C ILE A 383 -29.47 -4.42 14.94
N PRO A 384 -29.35 -4.40 16.28
CA PRO A 384 -29.62 -3.21 17.05
C PRO A 384 -28.54 -2.15 16.82
N SER A 385 -28.94 -0.92 16.55
CA SER A 385 -28.02 0.21 16.37
C SER A 385 -28.68 1.53 16.72
N GLU A 386 -27.97 2.38 17.46
CA GLU A 386 -28.39 3.72 17.87
C GLU A 386 -27.75 4.82 17.00
N LEU A 387 -27.02 4.43 15.95
CA LEU A 387 -26.52 5.36 14.94
C LEU A 387 -27.67 6.19 14.36
N PRO A 388 -27.50 7.52 14.19
CA PRO A 388 -28.58 8.38 13.75
C PRO A 388 -28.76 8.28 12.23
N TRP A 389 -29.26 7.14 11.73
CA TRP A 389 -29.42 6.85 10.30
C TRP A 389 -30.22 7.90 9.52
N LYS A 390 -31.13 8.62 10.18
CA LYS A 390 -31.87 9.76 9.59
C LYS A 390 -30.98 10.98 9.30
N GLU A 391 -29.80 11.04 9.89
CA GLU A 391 -28.78 12.08 9.71
C GLU A 391 -27.63 11.63 8.79
N ILE A 392 -27.78 10.51 8.07
CA ILE A 392 -26.76 10.06 7.12
C ILE A 392 -26.42 11.18 6.11
N GLY A 393 -25.14 11.36 5.85
CA GLY A 393 -24.60 12.48 5.07
C GLY A 393 -24.11 13.66 5.93
N THR A 394 -24.49 13.76 7.21
CA THR A 394 -23.95 14.79 8.12
C THR A 394 -22.59 14.38 8.71
N LEU A 395 -21.82 15.34 9.21
CA LEU A 395 -20.58 15.06 9.94
C LEU A 395 -20.83 14.34 11.28
N ASN A 396 -21.97 14.61 11.94
CA ASN A 396 -22.35 13.93 13.18
C ASN A 396 -22.52 12.42 12.95
N PHE A 397 -23.21 12.03 11.88
CA PHE A 397 -23.33 10.62 11.52
C PHE A 397 -21.97 10.00 11.19
N ALA A 398 -21.14 10.68 10.37
CA ALA A 398 -19.81 10.19 10.01
C ALA A 398 -18.94 9.96 11.25
N GLU A 399 -18.90 10.92 12.18
CA GLU A 399 -18.14 10.82 13.42
C GLU A 399 -18.66 9.69 14.31
N LYS A 400 -19.99 9.57 14.51
CA LYS A 400 -20.57 8.50 15.33
C LYS A 400 -20.32 7.11 14.75
N LEU A 401 -20.39 6.96 13.42
CA LEU A 401 -20.08 5.71 12.75
C LEU A 401 -18.60 5.33 12.93
N VAL A 402 -17.69 6.25 12.62
CA VAL A 402 -16.24 6.02 12.74
C VAL A 402 -15.87 5.76 14.20
N HIS A 403 -16.46 6.49 15.14
CA HIS A 403 -16.29 6.27 16.57
C HIS A 403 -16.74 4.86 16.95
N ALA A 404 -17.99 4.49 16.64
CA ALA A 404 -18.56 3.18 16.96
C ALA A 404 -17.66 2.03 16.50
N LEU A 405 -17.23 2.07 15.25
CA LEU A 405 -16.33 1.08 14.68
C LEU A 405 -14.94 1.11 15.32
N SER A 406 -14.40 2.28 15.65
CA SER A 406 -13.07 2.43 16.25
C SER A 406 -13.03 2.02 17.71
N THR A 407 -14.13 2.18 18.46
CA THR A 407 -14.19 1.94 19.91
C THR A 407 -14.97 0.68 20.29
N LYS A 408 -15.40 -0.12 19.30
CA LYS A 408 -16.18 -1.35 19.52
C LYS A 408 -17.48 -1.08 20.30
N THR A 409 -18.17 0.00 19.95
CA THR A 409 -19.49 0.36 20.48
C THR A 409 -20.54 0.26 19.38
N ASP A 410 -21.81 0.15 19.73
CA ASP A 410 -22.90 -0.05 18.76
C ASP A 410 -22.58 -1.24 17.81
N ILE A 411 -22.81 -1.13 16.50
CA ILE A 411 -22.45 -2.12 15.48
C ILE A 411 -20.94 -2.44 15.43
N GLY A 412 -20.10 -1.55 15.95
CA GLY A 412 -18.65 -1.77 16.05
C GLY A 412 -18.27 -2.97 16.91
N LYS A 413 -19.14 -3.42 17.83
CA LYS A 413 -18.92 -4.65 18.61
C LYS A 413 -18.79 -5.88 17.72
N ASP A 414 -19.54 -5.93 16.64
CA ASP A 414 -19.58 -7.06 15.72
C ASP A 414 -18.64 -6.85 14.52
N MET A 415 -18.43 -5.59 14.13
CA MET A 415 -17.68 -5.22 12.91
C MET A 415 -16.19 -4.99 13.11
N ALA A 416 -15.72 -4.88 14.36
CA ALA A 416 -14.32 -4.54 14.59
C ALA A 416 -13.31 -5.60 14.11
N ASP A 417 -13.74 -6.84 13.87
CA ASP A 417 -12.88 -7.89 13.28
C ASP A 417 -12.99 -7.98 11.75
N GLY A 418 -13.86 -7.18 11.11
CA GLY A 418 -14.01 -7.10 9.66
C GLY A 418 -15.47 -7.19 9.19
N TRP A 419 -15.73 -6.70 7.98
CA TRP A 419 -17.08 -6.58 7.40
C TRP A 419 -17.68 -7.94 7.04
N VAL A 420 -16.89 -8.83 6.44
CA VAL A 420 -17.34 -10.19 6.10
C VAL A 420 -17.64 -11.00 7.37
N GLN A 421 -16.81 -10.84 8.39
CA GLN A 421 -16.97 -11.47 9.70
C GLN A 421 -18.27 -10.98 10.37
N ALA A 422 -18.59 -9.68 10.26
CA ALA A 422 -19.86 -9.14 10.74
C ALA A 422 -21.07 -9.70 9.99
N ALA A 423 -20.99 -9.80 8.66
CA ALA A 423 -22.05 -10.39 7.84
C ALA A 423 -22.35 -11.83 8.29
N ILE A 424 -21.32 -12.65 8.56
CA ILE A 424 -21.49 -14.01 9.09
C ILE A 424 -22.18 -13.98 10.47
N ARG A 425 -21.70 -13.15 11.41
CA ARG A 425 -22.30 -13.01 12.75
C ARG A 425 -23.78 -12.62 12.69
N TRP A 426 -24.15 -11.78 11.74
CA TRP A 426 -25.53 -11.31 11.56
C TRP A 426 -26.41 -12.27 10.72
N GLY A 427 -25.84 -13.38 10.25
CA GLY A 427 -26.54 -14.34 9.38
C GLY A 427 -26.88 -13.76 8.00
N ARG A 428 -25.98 -12.93 7.46
CA ARG A 428 -26.08 -12.20 6.19
C ARG A 428 -25.01 -12.63 5.17
N GLU A 429 -24.45 -13.83 5.32
CA GLU A 429 -23.45 -14.37 4.39
C GLU A 429 -23.95 -14.43 2.93
N LYS A 430 -25.26 -14.60 2.72
CA LYS A 430 -25.92 -14.56 1.41
C LYS A 430 -25.69 -13.25 0.65
N ASP A 431 -25.37 -12.16 1.35
CA ASP A 431 -25.08 -10.86 0.72
C ASP A 431 -23.77 -10.92 -0.11
N LEU A 432 -22.88 -11.88 0.16
CA LEU A 432 -21.70 -12.18 -0.68
C LEU A 432 -22.03 -13.00 -1.93
N GLU A 433 -23.20 -13.64 -1.98
CA GLU A 433 -23.68 -14.39 -3.14
C GLU A 433 -24.38 -13.46 -4.12
N THR A 434 -25.21 -12.56 -3.59
CA THR A 434 -25.97 -11.58 -4.39
C THR A 434 -25.12 -10.41 -4.87
N GLY A 435 -23.99 -10.14 -4.20
CA GLY A 435 -23.18 -8.95 -4.45
C GLY A 435 -23.69 -7.70 -3.72
N ALA A 436 -24.62 -7.85 -2.76
CA ALA A 436 -24.99 -6.76 -1.86
C ALA A 436 -23.82 -6.34 -0.93
N LEU A 437 -22.91 -7.27 -0.63
CA LEU A 437 -21.63 -7.02 0.03
C LEU A 437 -20.47 -7.32 -0.94
N GLN A 438 -19.99 -6.30 -1.66
CA GLN A 438 -18.98 -6.46 -2.72
C GLN A 438 -17.55 -6.56 -2.19
N PHE A 439 -17.29 -7.62 -1.41
CA PHE A 439 -15.98 -7.93 -0.84
C PHE A 439 -15.35 -9.11 -1.61
N SER A 440 -14.76 -8.84 -2.78
CA SER A 440 -14.44 -9.86 -3.77
C SER A 440 -13.38 -10.87 -3.35
N TYR A 441 -12.44 -10.51 -2.49
CA TYR A 441 -11.31 -11.37 -2.13
C TYR A 441 -10.83 -11.07 -0.72
N TRP A 442 -10.42 -12.11 -0.01
CA TRP A 442 -9.72 -12.00 1.27
C TRP A 442 -10.37 -11.10 2.35
N GLY A 443 -11.68 -10.82 2.26
CA GLY A 443 -12.36 -9.89 3.16
C GLY A 443 -12.06 -8.40 2.90
N TRP A 444 -11.65 -8.03 1.69
CA TRP A 444 -11.47 -6.65 1.24
C TRP A 444 -12.52 -6.26 0.18
N PRO A 445 -12.98 -4.99 0.18
CA PRO A 445 -13.88 -4.49 -0.85
C PRO A 445 -13.18 -4.28 -2.18
N GLU A 446 -13.97 -4.16 -3.24
CA GLU A 446 -13.52 -3.71 -4.57
C GLU A 446 -12.90 -2.31 -4.51
N HIS A 447 -11.73 -2.11 -5.13
CA HIS A 447 -10.99 -0.84 -5.08
C HIS A 447 -11.31 0.08 -6.25
N GLY A 448 -12.60 0.32 -6.48
CA GLY A 448 -13.06 1.07 -7.65
C GLY A 448 -12.78 0.35 -8.97
N TYR A 449 -12.57 -0.96 -8.91
CA TYR A 449 -12.39 -1.85 -10.04
C TYR A 449 -13.19 -3.14 -9.85
N ASP A 450 -13.51 -3.82 -10.95
CA ASP A 450 -14.17 -5.12 -10.93
C ASP A 450 -13.20 -6.23 -11.40
N PRO A 451 -13.00 -7.32 -10.62
CA PRO A 451 -12.09 -8.41 -10.97
C PRO A 451 -12.44 -9.14 -12.27
N ARG A 452 -13.67 -8.99 -12.78
CA ARG A 452 -14.12 -9.52 -14.07
C ARG A 452 -13.53 -8.69 -15.22
N ALA A 453 -13.46 -7.37 -15.07
CA ALA A 453 -12.95 -6.46 -16.10
C ALA A 453 -11.42 -6.29 -16.04
N GLU A 454 -10.85 -6.17 -14.84
CA GLU A 454 -9.43 -5.88 -14.63
C GLU A 454 -8.67 -7.12 -14.17
N LEU A 455 -8.35 -7.98 -15.14
CA LEU A 455 -7.83 -9.32 -14.87
C LEU A 455 -6.50 -9.29 -14.12
N GLU A 456 -5.58 -8.40 -14.49
CA GLU A 456 -4.27 -8.31 -13.84
C GLU A 456 -4.40 -7.90 -12.38
N TRP A 457 -5.29 -6.95 -12.07
CA TRP A 457 -5.52 -6.50 -10.70
C TRP A 457 -6.31 -7.52 -9.90
N GLY A 458 -7.47 -7.97 -10.41
CA GLY A 458 -8.33 -8.94 -9.75
C GLY A 458 -7.61 -10.24 -9.44
N TYR A 459 -6.96 -10.83 -10.45
CA TYR A 459 -6.26 -12.09 -10.29
C TYR A 459 -5.00 -11.90 -9.45
N GLY A 460 -4.29 -10.78 -9.61
CA GLY A 460 -3.18 -10.42 -8.72
C GLY A 460 -3.58 -10.35 -7.25
N SER A 461 -4.72 -9.73 -6.94
CA SER A 461 -5.22 -9.57 -5.56
C SER A 461 -5.60 -10.91 -4.92
N ILE A 462 -6.30 -11.78 -5.64
CA ILE A 462 -6.69 -13.08 -5.06
C ILE A 462 -5.50 -14.04 -4.94
N MET A 463 -4.53 -13.99 -5.87
CA MET A 463 -3.32 -14.81 -5.77
C MET A 463 -2.35 -14.31 -4.70
N GLY A 464 -2.48 -13.04 -4.27
CA GLY A 464 -1.64 -12.41 -3.26
C GLY A 464 -2.21 -12.42 -1.84
N ASP A 465 -1.83 -11.39 -1.08
CA ASP A 465 -2.13 -11.22 0.34
C ASP A 465 -3.19 -10.17 0.64
N ARG A 466 -3.76 -9.50 -0.36
CA ARG A 466 -4.81 -8.47 -0.29
C ARG A 466 -4.86 -7.78 -1.65
N ASP A 467 -5.66 -6.72 -1.73
CA ASP A 467 -5.61 -5.76 -2.84
C ASP A 467 -4.17 -5.37 -3.19
N THR A 468 -3.77 -5.58 -4.44
CA THR A 468 -2.42 -5.30 -4.91
C THR A 468 -2.09 -3.81 -4.94
N ASN A 469 -3.08 -2.91 -4.97
CA ASN A 469 -2.94 -1.46 -5.11
C ASN A 469 -2.08 -1.05 -6.31
N THR A 470 -2.26 -1.67 -7.48
CA THR A 470 -1.41 -1.48 -8.66
C THR A 470 -1.90 -0.39 -9.60
N HIS A 471 -2.13 0.83 -9.08
CA HIS A 471 -2.73 1.93 -9.86
C HIS A 471 -1.94 2.29 -11.11
N CYS A 472 -0.62 2.13 -11.11
CA CYS A 472 0.20 2.36 -12.30
C CYS A 472 -0.11 1.41 -13.46
N PHE A 473 -0.51 0.15 -13.21
CA PHE A 473 -0.84 -0.81 -14.27
C PHE A 473 -2.20 -0.48 -14.88
N ASN A 474 -3.13 -0.17 -13.99
CA ASN A 474 -4.47 0.32 -14.28
C ASN A 474 -4.49 1.72 -14.94
N GLN A 475 -3.32 2.30 -15.24
CA GLN A 475 -3.25 3.55 -15.99
C GLN A 475 -3.89 3.46 -17.37
N ILE A 476 -3.79 2.31 -18.05
CA ILE A 476 -4.46 2.06 -19.33
C ILE A 476 -5.96 2.31 -19.13
N PHE A 477 -6.57 1.57 -18.21
CA PHE A 477 -7.98 1.72 -17.88
C PHE A 477 -8.36 3.15 -17.47
N THR A 478 -7.66 3.74 -16.49
CA THR A 478 -8.05 5.06 -15.97
C THR A 478 -7.91 6.15 -17.03
N SER A 479 -6.90 6.10 -17.90
CA SER A 479 -6.70 7.11 -18.93
C SER A 479 -7.71 6.95 -20.07
N VAL A 480 -7.88 5.72 -20.56
CA VAL A 480 -8.75 5.41 -21.69
C VAL A 480 -10.22 5.57 -21.28
N SER A 481 -10.66 4.95 -20.19
CA SER A 481 -12.05 5.05 -19.73
C SER A 481 -12.44 6.49 -19.39
N ALA A 482 -11.54 7.26 -18.76
CA ALA A 482 -11.78 8.69 -18.54
C ALA A 482 -11.90 9.47 -19.86
N ALA A 483 -11.09 9.17 -20.86
CA ALA A 483 -11.15 9.85 -22.15
C ALA A 483 -12.49 9.62 -22.85
N PHE A 484 -12.99 8.38 -22.84
CA PHE A 484 -14.34 8.09 -23.31
C PHE A 484 -15.42 8.78 -22.45
N ALA A 485 -15.35 8.66 -21.13
CA ALA A 485 -16.36 9.21 -20.20
C ALA A 485 -16.49 10.74 -20.27
N PHE A 486 -15.39 11.45 -20.56
CA PHE A 486 -15.37 12.90 -20.67
C PHE A 486 -15.26 13.40 -22.12
N ALA A 487 -15.48 12.53 -23.11
CA ALA A 487 -15.35 12.85 -24.54
C ALA A 487 -14.02 13.56 -24.90
N MET A 488 -12.93 13.16 -24.27
CA MET A 488 -11.58 13.64 -24.58
C MET A 488 -10.94 12.81 -25.71
N PRO A 489 -10.00 13.38 -26.48
CA PRO A 489 -9.29 12.64 -27.52
C PRO A 489 -8.56 11.42 -26.97
N ILE A 490 -8.67 10.30 -27.69
CA ILE A 490 -7.77 9.15 -27.52
C ILE A 490 -6.40 9.55 -28.02
N ARG A 491 -5.38 9.38 -27.15
CA ARG A 491 -4.02 9.82 -27.43
C ARG A 491 -3.09 8.71 -27.89
N ILE A 492 -3.45 7.46 -27.62
CA ILE A 492 -2.69 6.28 -27.99
C ILE A 492 -3.69 5.20 -28.40
N GLU A 493 -3.55 4.69 -29.62
CA GLU A 493 -4.40 3.62 -30.13
C GLU A 493 -4.12 2.30 -29.40
N ALA A 494 -5.10 1.40 -29.40
CA ALA A 494 -5.04 0.16 -28.62
C ALA A 494 -3.81 -0.69 -28.97
N GLU A 495 -3.49 -0.85 -30.26
CA GLU A 495 -2.33 -1.63 -30.72
C GLU A 495 -1.00 -1.01 -30.25
N GLU A 496 -0.84 0.31 -30.39
CA GLU A 496 0.37 1.00 -29.94
C GLU A 496 0.51 0.90 -28.41
N MET A 497 -0.61 1.01 -27.68
CA MET A 497 -0.63 0.93 -26.24
C MET A 497 -0.13 -0.42 -25.72
N VAL A 498 -0.62 -1.53 -26.27
CA VAL A 498 -0.19 -2.88 -25.85
C VAL A 498 1.25 -3.17 -26.28
N ASN A 499 1.68 -2.67 -27.44
CA ASN A 499 3.06 -2.82 -27.90
C ASN A 499 4.06 -2.07 -27.01
N LEU A 500 3.73 -0.84 -26.58
CA LEU A 500 4.54 -0.07 -25.63
C LEU A 500 4.71 -0.81 -24.30
N HIS A 501 3.62 -1.33 -23.74
CA HIS A 501 3.66 -2.08 -22.49
C HIS A 501 4.42 -3.40 -22.65
N ALA A 502 4.11 -4.20 -23.67
CA ALA A 502 4.75 -5.50 -23.91
C ALA A 502 6.29 -5.39 -23.94
N ARG A 503 6.84 -4.35 -24.59
CA ARG A 503 8.31 -4.11 -24.60
C ARG A 503 8.92 -3.92 -23.22
N LYS A 504 8.16 -3.41 -22.26
CA LYS A 504 8.60 -3.11 -20.88
C LYS A 504 8.33 -4.24 -19.90
N LEU A 505 7.43 -5.18 -20.24
CA LEU A 505 7.04 -6.32 -19.41
C LEU A 505 8.01 -7.52 -19.54
N SER A 506 9.31 -7.24 -19.56
CA SER A 506 10.35 -8.28 -19.65
C SER A 506 10.50 -9.06 -18.33
N PRO A 507 10.73 -10.38 -18.34
CA PRO A 507 10.91 -11.25 -19.53
C PRO A 507 9.60 -11.84 -20.07
N TYR A 508 8.49 -11.75 -19.33
CA TYR A 508 7.32 -12.58 -19.59
C TYR A 508 6.50 -12.16 -20.82
N ALA A 509 6.47 -10.86 -21.16
CA ALA A 509 5.71 -10.34 -22.30
C ALA A 509 6.55 -9.50 -23.27
N LYS A 510 7.89 -9.58 -23.19
CA LYS A 510 8.79 -8.80 -24.07
C LYS A 510 8.52 -9.12 -25.54
N GLY A 511 7.91 -8.17 -26.25
CA GLY A 511 7.53 -8.33 -27.65
C GLY A 511 6.28 -9.21 -27.88
N ARG A 512 5.47 -9.43 -26.84
CA ARG A 512 4.27 -10.26 -26.85
C ARG A 512 3.01 -9.46 -26.46
N PRO A 513 2.48 -8.62 -27.35
CA PRO A 513 1.33 -7.77 -27.05
C PRO A 513 0.06 -8.56 -26.69
N GLU A 514 -0.07 -9.82 -27.11
CA GLU A 514 -1.21 -10.68 -26.78
C GLU A 514 -1.35 -10.99 -25.29
N VAL A 515 -0.30 -10.76 -24.49
CA VAL A 515 -0.36 -10.83 -23.01
C VAL A 515 -1.27 -9.75 -22.42
N LEU A 516 -1.52 -8.67 -23.17
CA LEU A 516 -2.40 -7.56 -22.79
C LEU A 516 -3.71 -7.58 -23.57
N ASP A 517 -4.11 -8.73 -24.12
CA ASP A 517 -5.46 -8.90 -24.66
C ASP A 517 -6.44 -9.20 -23.54
N PHE A 518 -7.34 -8.25 -23.25
CA PHE A 518 -8.35 -8.39 -22.21
C PHE A 518 -9.65 -9.00 -22.71
N SER A 519 -9.70 -9.54 -23.94
CA SER A 519 -10.89 -10.20 -24.48
C SER A 519 -11.35 -11.40 -23.64
N ASP A 520 -12.65 -11.71 -23.69
CA ASP A 520 -13.23 -12.87 -22.99
C ASP A 520 -12.56 -14.20 -23.39
N GLY A 521 -12.14 -14.31 -24.65
CA GLY A 521 -11.43 -15.49 -25.17
C GLY A 521 -10.04 -15.68 -24.56
N ASN A 522 -9.39 -14.60 -24.11
CA ASN A 522 -8.04 -14.65 -23.55
C ASN A 522 -8.01 -14.70 -22.01
N MET A 523 -9.13 -14.41 -21.34
CA MET A 523 -9.10 -14.12 -19.90
C MET A 523 -8.61 -15.25 -18.99
N TYR A 524 -8.68 -16.51 -19.44
CA TYR A 524 -8.17 -17.70 -18.73
C TYR A 524 -6.89 -18.28 -19.35
N SER A 525 -6.22 -17.55 -20.24
CA SER A 525 -5.06 -18.06 -20.96
C SER A 525 -3.78 -18.04 -20.12
N GLU A 526 -2.76 -18.75 -20.61
CA GLU A 526 -1.40 -18.60 -20.10
C GLU A 526 -0.89 -17.16 -20.25
N ALA A 527 -1.33 -16.41 -21.26
CA ALA A 527 -0.90 -15.03 -21.48
C ALA A 527 -1.31 -14.15 -20.28
N VAL A 528 -2.56 -14.25 -19.82
CA VAL A 528 -3.02 -13.56 -18.60
C VAL A 528 -2.28 -14.06 -17.36
N ALA A 529 -1.98 -15.36 -17.26
CA ALA A 529 -1.15 -15.85 -16.17
C ALA A 529 0.24 -15.18 -16.14
N GLN A 530 0.90 -15.04 -17.30
CA GLN A 530 2.19 -14.35 -17.41
C GLN A 530 2.10 -12.85 -17.06
N LEU A 531 1.00 -12.17 -17.42
CA LEU A 531 0.76 -10.77 -17.00
C LEU A 531 0.70 -10.64 -15.48
N VAL A 532 -0.12 -11.48 -14.83
CA VAL A 532 -0.26 -11.49 -13.37
C VAL A 532 1.09 -11.80 -12.70
N ARG A 533 1.82 -12.81 -13.19
CA ARG A 533 3.16 -13.13 -12.69
C ARG A 533 4.13 -11.97 -12.81
N TRP A 534 4.19 -11.31 -13.97
CA TRP A 534 5.03 -10.12 -14.15
C TRP A 534 4.71 -9.06 -13.11
N GLN A 535 3.42 -8.74 -12.96
CA GLN A 535 2.96 -7.72 -12.04
C GLN A 535 3.36 -8.06 -10.60
N GLN A 536 3.13 -9.29 -10.14
CA GLN A 536 3.48 -9.69 -8.77
C GLN A 536 4.99 -9.59 -8.53
N HIS A 537 5.81 -10.08 -9.46
CA HIS A 537 7.27 -10.06 -9.33
C HIS A 537 7.83 -8.63 -9.37
N TYR A 538 7.39 -7.81 -10.33
CA TYR A 538 7.73 -6.39 -10.39
C TYR A 538 7.33 -5.66 -9.09
N CYS A 539 6.13 -5.93 -8.57
CA CYS A 539 5.65 -5.30 -7.36
C CYS A 539 6.49 -5.66 -6.13
N ARG A 540 6.83 -6.95 -5.95
CA ARG A 540 7.58 -7.40 -4.78
C ARG A 540 8.97 -6.80 -4.68
N PHE A 541 9.66 -6.62 -5.80
CA PHE A 541 10.98 -5.99 -5.77
C PHE A 541 10.92 -4.49 -6.05
N TRP A 542 10.69 -4.08 -7.29
CA TRP A 542 10.84 -2.69 -7.71
C TRP A 542 9.92 -1.74 -6.92
N LYS A 543 8.66 -2.10 -6.71
CA LYS A 543 7.75 -1.22 -5.96
C LYS A 543 7.91 -1.31 -4.46
N GLN A 544 7.98 -2.52 -3.91
CA GLN A 544 7.82 -2.73 -2.47
C GLN A 544 9.14 -2.96 -1.73
N SER A 545 10.19 -3.44 -2.39
CA SER A 545 11.52 -3.61 -1.78
C SER A 545 12.45 -2.45 -2.10
N ALA A 546 12.48 -2.01 -3.37
CA ALA A 546 13.21 -0.81 -3.78
C ALA A 546 12.44 0.48 -3.45
N LEU A 547 11.13 0.39 -3.17
CA LEU A 547 10.27 1.48 -2.71
C LEU A 547 10.02 2.59 -3.75
N PHE A 548 9.91 2.21 -5.03
CA PHE A 548 9.35 3.10 -6.05
C PHE A 548 7.85 3.32 -5.83
N CYS A 549 7.40 4.58 -5.87
CA CYS A 549 6.01 4.94 -5.63
C CYS A 549 5.07 4.37 -6.70
N ASP A 550 4.02 3.68 -6.26
CA ASP A 550 2.99 3.09 -7.13
C ASP A 550 2.28 4.10 -8.05
N LEU A 551 2.11 5.35 -7.64
CA LEU A 551 1.45 6.37 -8.48
C LEU A 551 2.34 6.91 -9.60
N LYS A 552 3.62 6.54 -9.61
CA LYS A 552 4.65 7.09 -10.48
C LYS A 552 5.41 6.04 -11.26
N TRP A 553 5.51 4.83 -10.73
CA TRP A 553 6.23 3.72 -11.33
C TRP A 553 5.38 2.44 -11.35
N PRO A 554 5.46 1.64 -12.43
CA PRO A 554 6.21 1.91 -13.65
C PRO A 554 5.54 3.01 -14.48
N ASP A 555 6.37 3.71 -15.24
CA ASP A 555 5.98 4.62 -16.33
C ASP A 555 6.13 3.85 -17.64
N PHE A 556 5.08 3.15 -18.08
CA PHE A 556 5.15 2.31 -19.29
C PHE A 556 5.17 3.13 -20.57
N TYR A 557 4.39 4.20 -20.59
CA TYR A 557 4.22 5.11 -21.71
C TYR A 557 4.18 6.55 -21.19
N ASN A 558 4.61 7.49 -22.02
CA ASN A 558 4.75 8.89 -21.60
C ASN A 558 4.60 9.83 -22.79
N THR A 559 3.48 10.56 -22.86
CA THR A 559 3.20 11.48 -23.98
C THR A 559 4.09 12.73 -24.01
N ASN A 560 4.98 12.94 -23.03
CA ASN A 560 6.01 13.99 -23.12
C ASN A 560 7.17 13.58 -24.05
N THR A 561 7.30 12.29 -24.35
CA THR A 561 8.33 11.77 -25.25
C THR A 561 7.79 11.64 -26.68
N PRO A 562 8.56 12.00 -27.73
CA PRO A 562 8.09 11.92 -29.12
C PRO A 562 7.69 10.50 -29.57
N ASP A 563 8.28 9.48 -28.97
CA ASP A 563 8.03 8.06 -29.26
C ASP A 563 7.12 7.38 -28.23
N LEU A 564 6.50 8.17 -27.34
CA LEU A 564 5.58 7.76 -26.29
C LEU A 564 6.17 6.76 -25.27
N GLN A 565 7.48 6.50 -25.28
CA GLN A 565 8.12 5.54 -24.39
C GLN A 565 8.26 6.10 -22.98
N GLY A 566 7.75 5.35 -21.99
CA GLY A 566 7.95 5.68 -20.59
C GLY A 566 9.33 5.28 -20.05
N ALA A 567 9.66 5.79 -18.86
CA ALA A 567 10.99 5.65 -18.25
C ALA A 567 11.29 4.23 -17.73
N THR A 568 10.27 3.39 -17.50
CA THR A 568 10.44 2.02 -16.99
C THR A 568 11.47 1.25 -17.79
N ALA A 569 12.39 0.58 -17.12
CA ALA A 569 13.46 -0.21 -17.73
C ALA A 569 14.33 0.54 -18.78
N SER A 570 14.25 1.87 -18.86
CA SER A 570 15.04 2.65 -19.81
C SER A 570 16.53 2.64 -19.42
N PRO A 571 17.45 2.67 -20.40
CA PRO A 571 18.89 2.62 -20.13
C PRO A 571 19.44 3.91 -19.51
N ASP A 572 18.69 5.02 -19.59
CA ASP A 572 19.11 6.36 -19.17
C ASP A 572 18.43 6.84 -17.88
N ALA A 573 17.21 6.36 -17.58
CA ALA A 573 16.45 6.77 -16.40
C ALA A 573 15.52 5.69 -15.82
N GLY A 574 15.80 4.40 -16.06
CA GLY A 574 15.02 3.29 -15.50
C GLY A 574 15.29 3.03 -14.02
N GLU A 575 14.47 2.19 -13.41
CA GLU A 575 14.56 1.79 -12.00
C GLU A 575 15.96 1.26 -11.64
N GLN A 576 16.52 0.43 -12.53
CA GLN A 576 17.84 -0.17 -12.39
C GLN A 576 18.98 0.85 -12.49
N VAL A 577 18.80 1.93 -13.26
CA VAL A 577 19.80 3.01 -13.37
C VAL A 577 19.91 3.74 -12.03
N PHE A 578 18.76 4.09 -11.44
CA PHE A 578 18.72 4.72 -10.13
C PHE A 578 19.23 3.82 -9.01
N TRP A 579 18.84 2.54 -9.03
CA TRP A 579 19.32 1.55 -8.07
C TRP A 579 20.84 1.45 -8.08
N ASN A 580 21.43 1.16 -9.25
CA ASN A 580 22.86 0.95 -9.40
C ASN A 580 23.67 2.21 -9.07
N ALA A 581 23.18 3.40 -9.44
CA ALA A 581 23.84 4.65 -9.08
C ALA A 581 23.87 4.88 -7.56
N VAL A 582 22.82 4.46 -6.84
CA VAL A 582 22.74 4.59 -5.38
C VAL A 582 23.58 3.54 -4.66
N THR A 583 23.40 2.26 -5.01
CA THR A 583 23.99 1.13 -4.26
C THR A 583 25.37 0.73 -4.75
N GLY A 584 25.72 1.07 -6.00
CA GLY A 584 26.91 0.56 -6.67
C GLY A 584 26.77 -0.88 -7.18
N ASP A 585 25.56 -1.45 -7.10
CA ASP A 585 25.26 -2.75 -7.68
C ASP A 585 25.28 -2.70 -9.22
N LYS A 586 25.20 -3.87 -9.86
CA LYS A 586 25.11 -4.02 -11.33
C LYS A 586 23.88 -4.82 -11.70
N LEU A 587 22.75 -4.42 -11.15
CA LEU A 587 21.47 -5.09 -11.33
C LEU A 587 20.85 -4.69 -12.68
N SER A 588 20.46 -5.65 -13.52
CA SER A 588 19.60 -5.39 -14.67
C SER A 588 18.14 -5.21 -14.24
N PHE A 589 17.28 -4.73 -15.14
CA PHE A 589 15.84 -4.66 -14.83
C PHE A 589 15.24 -6.05 -14.54
N GLU A 590 15.64 -7.05 -15.34
CA GLU A 590 15.17 -8.44 -15.26
C GLU A 590 15.68 -9.15 -14.00
N ASP A 591 16.90 -8.86 -13.55
CA ASP A 591 17.40 -9.33 -12.25
C ASP A 591 16.50 -8.86 -11.09
N GLY A 592 15.98 -7.63 -11.18
CA GLY A 592 15.00 -7.13 -10.21
C GLY A 592 13.66 -7.88 -10.26
N ILE A 593 13.21 -8.30 -11.45
CA ILE A 593 12.03 -9.16 -11.58
C ILE A 593 12.30 -10.52 -10.93
N GLU A 594 13.48 -11.09 -11.11
CA GLU A 594 13.87 -12.37 -10.51
C GLU A 594 13.98 -12.29 -8.98
N LEU A 595 14.54 -11.19 -8.44
CA LEU A 595 14.49 -10.92 -7.00
C LEU A 595 13.04 -10.83 -6.50
N GLY A 596 12.16 -10.22 -7.29
CA GLY A 596 10.73 -10.17 -7.02
C GLY A 596 10.08 -11.55 -6.94
N ARG A 597 10.40 -12.44 -7.88
CA ARG A 597 9.95 -13.84 -7.90
C ARG A 597 10.42 -14.61 -6.66
N ARG A 598 11.67 -14.38 -6.26
CA ARG A 598 12.25 -14.98 -5.05
C ARG A 598 11.54 -14.51 -3.78
N ILE A 599 11.26 -13.21 -3.66
CA ILE A 599 10.48 -12.64 -2.54
C ILE A 599 9.04 -13.18 -2.54
N TRP A 600 8.40 -13.25 -3.71
CA TRP A 600 7.06 -13.82 -3.85
C TRP A 600 6.97 -15.27 -3.36
N ASN A 601 7.98 -16.08 -3.64
CA ASN A 601 8.06 -17.47 -3.17
C ASN A 601 8.33 -17.57 -1.66
N LEU A 602 9.07 -16.62 -1.07
CA LEU A 602 9.21 -16.53 0.39
C LEU A 602 7.87 -16.20 1.06
N ASP A 603 7.12 -15.24 0.52
CA ASP A 603 5.78 -14.91 1.01
C ASP A 603 4.84 -16.12 0.89
N ASN A 604 4.83 -16.80 -0.25
CA ASN A 604 4.02 -17.99 -0.44
C ASN A 604 4.38 -19.09 0.57
N ALA A 605 5.66 -19.31 0.85
CA ALA A 605 6.08 -20.25 1.88
C ALA A 605 5.56 -19.87 3.27
N ILE A 606 5.56 -18.57 3.62
CA ILE A 606 4.96 -18.09 4.87
C ILE A 606 3.44 -18.38 4.88
N TRP A 607 2.72 -18.06 3.81
CA TRP A 607 1.27 -18.33 3.73
C TRP A 607 0.98 -19.83 3.83
N VAL A 608 1.81 -20.68 3.23
CA VAL A 608 1.71 -22.13 3.33
C VAL A 608 1.91 -22.59 4.77
N LEU A 609 2.87 -22.03 5.51
CA LEU A 609 3.03 -22.27 6.95
C LEU A 609 1.83 -21.75 7.79
N GLN A 610 1.13 -20.73 7.30
CA GLN A 610 -0.13 -20.24 7.88
C GLN A 610 -1.37 -21.05 7.45
N GLY A 611 -1.19 -22.07 6.60
CA GLY A 611 -2.25 -23.00 6.20
C GLY A 611 -2.89 -22.69 4.86
N ARG A 612 -2.33 -21.78 4.06
CA ARG A 612 -2.84 -21.47 2.72
C ARG A 612 -2.83 -22.73 1.85
N HIS A 613 -3.99 -23.04 1.31
CA HIS A 613 -4.22 -24.09 0.31
C HIS A 613 -4.90 -23.49 -0.91
N ARG A 614 -4.68 -24.10 -2.06
CA ARG A 614 -5.33 -23.76 -3.34
C ARG A 614 -6.85 -23.55 -3.22
N ASP A 615 -7.52 -24.37 -2.42
CA ASP A 615 -8.98 -24.33 -2.26
C ASP A 615 -9.48 -23.06 -1.56
N MET A 616 -8.59 -22.32 -0.90
CA MET A 616 -8.91 -21.03 -0.27
C MET A 616 -8.81 -19.86 -1.26
N VAL A 617 -8.19 -20.07 -2.42
CA VAL A 617 -7.88 -19.02 -3.40
C VAL A 617 -9.04 -18.91 -4.39
N HIS A 618 -10.13 -18.30 -3.97
CA HIS A 618 -11.30 -18.04 -4.81
C HIS A 618 -11.92 -16.68 -4.48
N PHE A 619 -12.57 -16.07 -5.46
CA PHE A 619 -13.35 -14.86 -5.22
C PHE A 619 -14.61 -15.16 -4.39
N ALA A 620 -15.23 -14.12 -3.86
CA ALA A 620 -16.57 -14.19 -3.28
C ALA A 620 -17.58 -14.71 -4.34
N PRO A 621 -18.64 -15.43 -3.92
CA PRO A 621 -19.51 -16.12 -4.86
C PRO A 621 -20.15 -15.22 -5.93
N TYR A 622 -20.54 -13.98 -5.59
CA TYR A 622 -21.16 -13.06 -6.55
C TYR A 622 -20.30 -12.80 -7.79
N VAL A 623 -18.97 -12.84 -7.68
CA VAL A 623 -18.05 -12.63 -8.80
C VAL A 623 -18.25 -13.69 -9.90
N TYR A 624 -18.65 -14.91 -9.52
CA TYR A 624 -18.94 -16.01 -10.44
C TYR A 624 -20.42 -16.12 -10.82
N GLN A 625 -21.31 -15.57 -10.00
CA GLN A 625 -22.77 -15.75 -10.14
C GLN A 625 -23.46 -14.57 -10.81
N THR A 626 -22.81 -13.41 -10.86
CA THR A 626 -23.37 -12.18 -11.42
C THR A 626 -22.51 -11.66 -12.57
N LYS A 627 -23.09 -10.77 -13.38
CA LYS A 627 -22.38 -10.04 -14.42
C LYS A 627 -21.87 -8.70 -13.89
N PHE A 628 -20.77 -8.22 -14.47
CA PHE A 628 -20.29 -6.87 -14.25
C PHE A 628 -21.20 -5.88 -14.99
N GLU A 629 -22.18 -5.31 -14.31
CA GLU A 629 -23.22 -4.46 -14.95
C GLU A 629 -23.01 -2.97 -14.74
N LYS A 630 -22.07 -2.57 -13.88
CA LYS A 630 -21.82 -1.17 -13.57
C LYS A 630 -20.41 -0.99 -13.02
N GLY A 631 -19.68 -0.03 -13.58
CA GLY A 631 -18.40 0.40 -13.02
C GLY A 631 -18.55 1.37 -11.85
N GLU A 632 -17.63 1.27 -10.89
CA GLU A 632 -17.60 2.10 -9.69
C GLU A 632 -16.94 3.46 -9.95
N LEU A 633 -15.81 3.47 -10.67
CA LEU A 633 -15.08 4.71 -10.97
C LEU A 633 -15.60 5.42 -12.24
N PHE A 634 -16.00 4.64 -13.25
CA PHE A 634 -16.55 5.10 -14.53
C PHE A 634 -17.79 4.27 -14.88
N PRO A 635 -18.74 4.81 -15.67
CA PRO A 635 -19.94 4.07 -16.03
C PRO A 635 -19.68 2.81 -16.87
N PHE A 636 -18.55 2.75 -17.59
CA PHE A 636 -18.11 1.65 -18.47
C PHE A 636 -16.58 1.50 -18.40
N TYR A 637 -16.05 0.31 -18.69
CA TYR A 637 -14.63 -0.02 -18.47
C TYR A 637 -13.99 -0.41 -19.80
N MET A 638 -13.21 0.52 -20.38
CA MET A 638 -12.58 0.36 -21.68
C MET A 638 -11.19 -0.25 -21.56
N TRP A 639 -10.97 -1.39 -22.22
CA TRP A 639 -9.69 -2.10 -22.24
C TRP A 639 -9.28 -2.54 -23.66
N PRO A 640 -7.96 -2.63 -23.96
CA PRO A 640 -7.49 -3.18 -25.23
C PRO A 640 -7.87 -4.65 -25.36
N CYS A 641 -8.61 -4.98 -26.41
CA CYS A 641 -9.02 -6.33 -26.75
C CYS A 641 -8.73 -6.60 -28.23
N ARG A 642 -8.44 -7.86 -28.55
CA ARG A 642 -8.40 -8.34 -29.93
C ARG A 642 -9.77 -8.85 -30.35
N ASP A 643 -10.17 -8.54 -31.56
CA ASP A 643 -11.34 -9.17 -32.17
C ASP A 643 -11.01 -10.51 -32.85
N GLU A 644 -12.00 -11.12 -33.50
CA GLU A 644 -11.85 -12.41 -34.18
C GLU A 644 -10.84 -12.39 -35.35
N LYS A 645 -10.59 -11.21 -35.94
CA LYS A 645 -9.56 -11.01 -36.99
C LYS A 645 -8.18 -10.74 -36.39
N GLY A 646 -8.11 -10.56 -35.08
CA GLY A 646 -6.89 -10.26 -34.34
C GLY A 646 -6.55 -8.77 -34.27
N GLU A 647 -7.44 -7.89 -34.72
CA GLU A 647 -7.27 -6.43 -34.71
C GLU A 647 -7.52 -5.86 -33.31
N TRP A 648 -6.72 -4.88 -32.90
CA TRP A 648 -6.79 -4.27 -31.57
C TRP A 648 -7.78 -3.12 -31.52
N LYS A 649 -8.63 -3.11 -30.49
CA LYS A 649 -9.55 -2.00 -30.20
C LYS A 649 -9.77 -1.85 -28.70
N TYR A 650 -10.13 -0.63 -28.28
CA TYR A 650 -10.67 -0.44 -26.93
C TYR A 650 -12.11 -0.93 -26.89
N THR A 651 -12.39 -1.90 -26.03
CA THR A 651 -13.71 -2.54 -25.88
C THR A 651 -14.21 -2.33 -24.47
N ASP A 652 -15.50 -2.00 -24.33
CA ASP A 652 -16.17 -1.98 -23.04
C ASP A 652 -16.40 -3.42 -22.55
N LEU A 653 -16.00 -3.69 -21.32
CA LEU A 653 -16.06 -5.02 -20.71
C LEU A 653 -17.32 -5.25 -19.86
N MET A 654 -18.26 -4.30 -19.84
CA MET A 654 -19.56 -4.50 -19.20
C MET A 654 -20.30 -5.75 -19.72
N GLY A 655 -21.07 -6.38 -18.83
CA GLY A 655 -21.81 -7.61 -19.06
C GLY A 655 -21.00 -8.89 -18.88
N ARG A 656 -19.68 -8.79 -18.62
CA ARG A 656 -18.80 -9.94 -18.41
C ARG A 656 -19.11 -10.72 -17.13
N ALA A 657 -18.95 -12.04 -17.19
CA ALA A 657 -18.99 -12.94 -16.05
C ALA A 657 -17.70 -13.74 -15.92
N LEU A 658 -17.36 -14.18 -14.70
CA LEU A 658 -16.28 -15.13 -14.46
C LEU A 658 -16.84 -16.55 -14.27
N ASP A 659 -16.17 -17.53 -14.87
CA ASP A 659 -16.48 -18.94 -14.72
C ASP A 659 -15.55 -19.56 -13.67
N LYS A 660 -16.14 -20.17 -12.65
CA LYS A 660 -15.38 -20.76 -11.54
C LYS A 660 -14.50 -21.93 -11.99
N GLY A 661 -14.98 -22.78 -12.89
CA GLY A 661 -14.24 -23.94 -13.40
C GLY A 661 -13.04 -23.51 -14.25
N LYS A 662 -13.24 -22.57 -15.18
CA LYS A 662 -12.15 -22.01 -15.99
C LYS A 662 -11.14 -21.23 -15.15
N PHE A 663 -11.58 -20.55 -14.09
CA PHE A 663 -10.66 -19.91 -13.15
C PHE A 663 -9.82 -20.94 -12.39
N GLU A 664 -10.38 -22.10 -12.02
CA GLU A 664 -9.57 -23.21 -11.49
C GLU A 664 -8.55 -23.73 -12.52
N GLU A 665 -8.93 -23.90 -13.78
CA GLU A 665 -7.98 -24.28 -14.83
C GLU A 665 -6.86 -23.22 -14.98
N TRP A 666 -7.21 -21.94 -14.93
CA TRP A 666 -6.24 -20.84 -14.95
C TRP A 666 -5.27 -20.89 -13.75
N LYS A 667 -5.77 -21.12 -12.53
CA LYS A 667 -4.91 -21.29 -11.34
C LYS A 667 -3.93 -22.46 -11.50
N THR A 668 -4.35 -23.55 -12.16
CA THR A 668 -3.47 -24.68 -12.46
C THR A 668 -2.33 -24.27 -13.39
N THR A 669 -2.64 -23.47 -14.41
CA THR A 669 -1.63 -22.87 -15.30
C THR A 669 -0.69 -21.95 -14.52
N PHE A 670 -1.23 -21.07 -13.67
CA PHE A 670 -0.43 -20.17 -12.84
C PHE A 670 0.54 -20.94 -11.92
N TYR A 671 0.06 -21.95 -11.19
CA TYR A 671 0.91 -22.75 -10.30
C TYR A 671 1.98 -23.54 -11.04
N ARG A 672 1.67 -24.09 -12.22
CA ARG A 672 2.68 -24.73 -13.07
C ARG A 672 3.78 -23.74 -13.44
N LEU A 673 3.41 -22.54 -13.86
CA LEU A 673 4.35 -21.50 -14.27
C LEU A 673 5.22 -21.00 -13.11
N GLU A 674 4.66 -20.92 -11.90
CA GLU A 674 5.39 -20.61 -10.66
C GLU A 674 6.29 -21.76 -10.17
N GLY A 675 6.13 -22.97 -10.71
CA GLY A 675 6.84 -24.15 -10.22
C GLY A 675 6.29 -24.64 -8.88
N TRP A 676 5.00 -24.45 -8.64
CA TRP A 676 4.28 -24.92 -7.46
C TRP A 676 3.52 -26.21 -7.78
N ASN A 677 3.18 -26.97 -6.74
CA ASN A 677 2.34 -28.14 -6.86
C ASN A 677 0.92 -27.73 -7.28
N ARG A 678 0.43 -28.32 -8.37
CA ARG A 678 -0.85 -27.93 -8.98
C ARG A 678 -2.07 -28.23 -8.10
N LYS A 679 -1.99 -29.23 -7.21
CA LYS A 679 -3.10 -29.63 -6.34
C LYS A 679 -3.19 -28.74 -5.11
N THR A 680 -2.05 -28.36 -4.53
CA THR A 680 -2.02 -27.65 -3.25
C THR A 680 -1.70 -26.16 -3.35
N GLY A 681 -1.02 -25.73 -4.43
CA GLY A 681 -0.43 -24.39 -4.54
C GLY A 681 0.88 -24.23 -3.76
N TRP A 682 1.42 -25.30 -3.18
CA TRP A 682 2.64 -25.25 -2.37
C TRP A 682 3.90 -25.26 -3.24
N PRO A 683 4.95 -24.51 -2.88
CA PRO A 683 6.18 -24.48 -3.66
C PRO A 683 6.90 -25.83 -3.59
N LYS A 684 7.49 -26.23 -4.71
CA LYS A 684 8.31 -27.45 -4.84
C LYS A 684 9.74 -27.19 -4.34
N ARG A 685 10.44 -28.23 -3.88
CA ARG A 685 11.85 -28.10 -3.44
C ARG A 685 12.74 -27.70 -4.61
N SER A 686 12.58 -28.33 -5.76
CA SER A 686 13.32 -28.02 -6.98
C SER A 686 13.20 -26.54 -7.39
N THR A 687 12.04 -25.93 -7.15
CA THR A 687 11.78 -24.50 -7.41
C THR A 687 12.49 -23.59 -6.42
N LEU A 688 12.44 -23.91 -5.12
CA LEU A 688 13.07 -23.11 -4.06
C LEU A 688 14.59 -23.18 -4.10
N GLU A 689 15.17 -24.36 -4.41
CA GLU A 689 16.62 -24.54 -4.51
C GLU A 689 17.23 -23.73 -5.67
N LYS A 690 16.53 -23.62 -6.80
CA LYS A 690 16.92 -22.74 -7.92
C LYS A 690 16.97 -21.25 -7.55
N MET A 691 16.39 -20.86 -6.43
CA MET A 691 16.38 -19.49 -5.90
C MET A 691 17.24 -19.34 -4.63
N ASP A 692 18.12 -20.31 -4.35
CA ASP A 692 18.95 -20.35 -3.15
C ASP A 692 18.14 -20.27 -1.85
N MET A 693 17.01 -20.99 -1.81
CA MET A 693 16.07 -21.03 -0.68
C MET A 693 15.88 -22.45 -0.12
N THR A 694 16.93 -23.27 -0.09
CA THR A 694 16.90 -24.62 0.53
C THR A 694 16.39 -24.57 1.97
N PHE A 695 16.77 -23.54 2.74
CA PHE A 695 16.29 -23.35 4.12
C PHE A 695 14.75 -23.19 4.22
N VAL A 696 14.12 -22.64 3.18
CA VAL A 696 12.65 -22.54 3.09
C VAL A 696 12.06 -23.91 2.76
N ALA A 697 12.66 -24.63 1.81
CA ALA A 697 12.24 -25.98 1.44
C ALA A 697 12.31 -26.94 2.65
N ASP A 698 13.36 -26.83 3.46
CA ASP A 698 13.56 -27.64 4.66
C ASP A 698 12.51 -27.33 5.74
N ALA A 699 12.19 -26.05 5.95
CA ALA A 699 11.15 -25.65 6.88
C ALA A 699 9.75 -26.15 6.45
N LEU A 700 9.42 -26.05 5.15
CA LEU A 700 8.18 -26.58 4.61
C LEU A 700 8.11 -28.11 4.69
N GLN A 701 9.23 -28.79 4.40
CA GLN A 701 9.33 -30.25 4.53
C GLN A 701 9.11 -30.69 5.98
N ALA A 702 9.74 -30.02 6.94
CA ALA A 702 9.57 -30.29 8.36
C ALA A 702 8.12 -30.07 8.82
N ALA A 703 7.44 -29.07 8.26
CA ALA A 703 6.02 -28.81 8.49
C ALA A 703 5.08 -29.75 7.73
N LYS A 704 5.58 -30.66 6.88
CA LYS A 704 4.81 -31.50 5.95
C LYS A 704 3.93 -30.68 5.00
N ARG A 705 4.44 -29.53 4.55
CA ARG A 705 3.76 -28.59 3.64
C ARG A 705 4.61 -28.20 2.42
N LEU A 706 5.57 -29.04 2.06
CA LEU A 706 6.32 -28.90 0.82
C LEU A 706 5.49 -29.49 -0.33
N GLY A 707 5.43 -28.81 -1.47
CA GLY A 707 4.76 -29.33 -2.66
C GLY A 707 5.50 -30.55 -3.21
N GLU A 708 4.78 -31.65 -3.46
CA GLU A 708 5.34 -32.82 -4.12
C GLU A 708 5.84 -32.46 -5.53
N GLU A 709 7.00 -33.02 -5.89
CA GLU A 709 7.47 -33.01 -7.28
C GLU A 709 6.50 -33.82 -8.14
N GLU A 710 6.33 -33.43 -9.40
CA GLU A 710 5.51 -34.20 -10.32
C GLU A 710 6.40 -35.23 -11.00
N ALA A 711 5.92 -36.48 -11.09
CA ALA A 711 6.62 -37.61 -11.71
C ALA A 711 6.80 -37.43 -13.22
#